data_AF-A0A4R6WYC7-F1
#
_entry.id   AF-A0A4R6WYC7-F1
#
_cell.length_a   1.000
_cell.length_b   1.000
_cell.length_c   1.000
_cell.angle_alpha   90.00
_cell.angle_beta   90.00
_cell.angle_gamma   90.00
#
_symmetry.space_group_name_H-M   'P 1'
#
loop_
_entity.id
_entity.type
_entity.pdbx_description
1 polymer ?
#
loop_
_entity_poly.entity_id
_entity_poly.type
_entity_poly.pdbx_seq_one_letter_code
_entity_poly.pdbx_strand_id
1 'polypeptide(L)'
;MRFKLSIARAIVLFGILIIGGFAAIFGTSHLALGELKIGGPLYRQIVLGKDLIADILPPPEYVIESYLEATLALHNPEELPARRDRLATLRADYEARHAFWLTSDFNPSLTRRLTEASHAEVTRFYQAIDRLLLAVAAGDAAAAGAAYAEVTAAYLAHRAIVDEIVAGATAANAEIEAEAEAANRHFTLINWLVTAAVVALVAGGLALIGLGLVRPLIRMTASMTALAQGDRSVAISATTRRDEIGDMLRAIAVFRDQAEENERLRTEQEEERKRTDELLKSEMLQLTETLEHEVKETVGDISVQAAKLTDNATQLRRTAEQLRAMALEVNQLVDSTSRNVDTVASATEELEASSRAISAQIDNSSKLAAGARDGAEVANREVTGLAETASSIGNVVGMIQEIAARTRMLALNATIEAARAGEMGKGFAVVADEVKSLARQTEDGIAQVNAQAEGITQSTAKAVGLVDHVAGGIRDIDAVTQEVARASEEQRAATAEIMQSAGEAARATRSVADNMARMLGDVESTGQTAGQVNDLSLLVSRDIAALQQRLYVILRSSVGGNRRNTPRRTAAIAFRGTFGGQTVTGFTGDVSPAGVMVVADNNVALQPGEGTAELKDVGRFRARLVAQDPLGIHIQFLEPGQDELAALEAKLEATGREDEPYMKLADEVAGAASAALDQALRERAITPEALFDVDYEPIAGTDPLQVMARHTELVERLFPPLIEPPLGRDARIVFCCVIDRKGYIAAHNKKYSLPQKPGETLWNMANSRNRRIYTDRAGTMAGRATRTLVQTYARDMGGGKFVVLKEIDAPIQAGGRHWGAVRLALKLS
;
A
#
# COMPACT_ATOMS: atom_id res chain seq x y z
N MET A 1 48.17 60.06 -38.69
CA MET A 1 46.70 59.97 -38.64
C MET A 1 46.26 59.58 -37.23
N ARG A 2 45.69 60.50 -36.44
CA ARG A 2 45.07 60.14 -35.16
C ARG A 2 43.64 59.68 -35.45
N PHE A 3 43.36 58.38 -35.28
CA PHE A 3 42.01 57.83 -35.42
C PHE A 3 41.07 58.57 -34.46
N LYS A 4 40.10 59.30 -35.00
CA LYS A 4 39.03 59.94 -34.22
C LYS A 4 37.96 58.88 -33.94
N LEU A 5 37.91 58.38 -32.71
CA LEU A 5 36.83 57.51 -32.27
C LEU A 5 35.63 58.39 -31.91
N SER A 6 34.53 58.26 -32.66
CA SER A 6 33.27 58.92 -32.33
C SER A 6 32.64 58.22 -31.12
N ILE A 7 31.87 58.92 -30.29
CA ILE A 7 31.19 58.34 -29.11
C ILE A 7 30.28 57.18 -29.54
N ALA A 8 29.60 57.30 -30.68
CA ALA A 8 28.80 56.21 -31.24
C ALA A 8 29.66 54.96 -31.54
N ARG A 9 30.86 55.14 -32.11
CA ARG A 9 31.79 54.02 -32.36
C ARG A 9 32.35 53.41 -31.07
N ALA A 10 32.57 54.22 -30.03
CA ALA A 10 33.00 53.73 -28.72
C ALA A 10 31.91 52.89 -28.03
N ILE A 11 30.64 53.31 -28.13
CA ILE A 11 29.49 52.57 -27.60
C ILE A 11 29.26 51.27 -28.38
N VAL A 12 29.36 51.31 -29.72
CA VAL A 12 29.25 50.11 -30.57
C VAL A 12 30.38 49.12 -30.27
N LEU A 13 31.62 49.59 -30.12
CA LEU A 13 32.76 48.74 -29.75
C LEU A 13 32.57 48.12 -28.36
N PHE A 14 32.05 48.89 -27.40
CA PHE A 14 31.70 48.38 -26.07
C PHE A 14 30.58 47.33 -26.12
N GLY A 15 29.54 47.55 -26.93
CA GLY A 15 28.47 46.57 -27.15
C GLY A 15 28.97 45.27 -27.78
N ILE A 16 29.87 45.36 -28.77
CA ILE A 16 30.50 44.19 -29.40
C ILE A 16 31.33 43.41 -28.38
N LEU A 17 32.08 44.09 -27.50
CA LEU A 17 32.87 43.44 -26.45
C LEU A 17 32.00 42.74 -25.40
N ILE A 18 30.86 43.34 -25.03
CA ILE A 18 29.89 42.71 -24.13
C ILE A 18 29.27 41.46 -24.77
N ILE A 19 28.83 41.56 -26.03
CA ILE A 19 28.25 40.42 -26.76
C ILE A 19 29.27 39.29 -26.88
N GLY A 20 30.53 39.61 -27.20
CA GLY A 20 31.62 38.63 -27.21
C GLY A 20 31.85 37.98 -25.85
N GLY A 21 31.76 38.76 -24.77
CA GLY A 21 31.85 38.25 -23.39
C GLY A 21 30.72 37.28 -23.02
N PHE A 22 29.48 37.61 -23.36
CA PHE A 22 28.34 36.71 -23.15
C PHE A 22 28.41 35.45 -24.02
N ALA A 23 28.87 35.57 -25.27
CA ALA A 23 29.08 34.42 -26.15
C ALA A 23 30.15 33.47 -25.59
N ALA A 24 31.22 34.00 -24.98
CA ALA A 24 32.23 33.18 -24.31
C ALA A 24 31.66 32.43 -23.09
N ILE A 25 30.87 33.10 -22.24
CA ILE A 25 30.17 32.46 -21.10
C ILE A 25 29.24 31.34 -21.57
N PHE A 26 28.47 31.60 -22.63
CA PHE A 26 27.57 30.60 -23.21
C PHE A 26 28.34 29.40 -23.78
N GLY A 27 29.43 29.65 -24.51
CA GLY A 27 30.29 28.61 -25.06
C GLY A 27 30.93 27.72 -23.99
N THR A 28 31.48 28.30 -22.92
CA THR A 28 32.08 27.54 -21.82
C THR A 28 31.03 26.74 -21.05
N SER A 29 29.83 27.30 -20.87
CA SER A 29 28.71 26.60 -20.22
C SER A 29 28.20 25.44 -21.06
N HIS A 30 28.15 25.59 -22.38
CA HIS A 30 27.72 24.53 -23.29
C HIS A 30 28.71 23.35 -23.31
N LEU A 31 30.02 23.65 -23.32
CA LEU A 31 31.06 22.61 -23.22
C LEU A 31 31.02 21.88 -21.87
N ALA A 32 30.87 22.59 -20.76
CA ALA A 32 30.74 21.97 -19.43
C ALA A 32 29.49 21.07 -19.33
N LEU A 33 28.37 21.50 -19.91
CA LEU A 33 27.14 20.69 -19.98
C LEU A 33 27.30 19.47 -20.89
N GLY A 34 28.16 19.49 -21.90
CA GLY A 34 28.44 18.33 -22.76
C GLY A 34 29.09 17.17 -22.00
N GLU A 35 30.02 17.49 -21.10
CA GLU A 35 30.79 16.54 -20.29
C GLU A 35 30.06 16.06 -19.03
N LEU A 36 29.45 16.99 -18.27
CA LEU A 36 28.97 16.74 -16.90
C LEU A 36 27.48 16.44 -16.76
N LYS A 37 26.67 16.59 -17.83
CA LYS A 37 25.22 16.36 -17.74
C LYS A 37 24.86 14.89 -17.51
N ILE A 38 23.64 14.66 -17.03
CA ILE A 38 23.00 13.33 -17.02
C ILE A 38 22.98 12.80 -18.47
N GLY A 39 23.62 11.64 -18.68
CA GLY A 39 23.85 11.03 -20.01
C GLY A 39 25.17 11.43 -20.70
N GLY A 40 26.00 12.26 -20.08
CA GLY A 40 27.37 12.58 -20.51
C GLY A 40 28.34 11.39 -20.39
N PRO A 41 29.55 11.47 -20.95
CA PRO A 41 30.55 10.40 -20.89
C PRO A 41 30.97 10.03 -19.46
N LEU A 42 31.26 11.02 -18.61
CA LEU A 42 31.63 10.78 -17.19
C LEU A 42 30.46 10.19 -16.39
N TYR A 43 29.24 10.69 -16.59
CA TYR A 43 28.04 10.16 -15.93
C TYR A 43 27.79 8.69 -16.31
N ARG A 44 27.96 8.33 -17.58
CA ARG A 44 27.81 6.94 -18.04
C ARG A 44 28.82 6.00 -17.38
N GLN A 45 30.07 6.42 -17.21
CA GLN A 45 31.07 5.59 -16.53
C GLN A 45 30.75 5.39 -15.04
N ILE A 46 30.26 6.44 -14.34
CA ILE A 46 29.82 6.33 -12.94
C ILE A 46 28.63 5.37 -12.81
N VAL A 47 27.67 5.43 -13.75
CA VAL A 47 26.52 4.51 -13.78
C VAL A 47 26.98 3.08 -14.02
N LEU A 48 27.81 2.83 -15.04
CA LEU A 48 28.31 1.48 -15.33
C LEU A 48 29.12 0.88 -14.18
N GLY A 49 29.91 1.69 -13.47
CA GLY A 49 30.63 1.19 -12.30
C GLY A 49 29.72 0.92 -11.10
N LYS A 50 28.62 1.65 -10.94
CA LYS A 50 27.59 1.35 -9.93
C LYS A 50 26.80 0.10 -10.32
N ASP A 51 26.47 -0.07 -11.59
CA ASP A 51 25.82 -1.26 -12.14
C ASP A 51 26.71 -2.51 -12.00
N LEU A 52 28.03 -2.40 -12.18
CA LEU A 52 28.97 -3.51 -11.94
C LEU A 52 28.94 -4.00 -10.50
N ILE A 53 28.96 -3.06 -9.53
CA ILE A 53 28.87 -3.40 -8.10
C ILE A 53 27.49 -3.98 -7.78
N ALA A 54 26.44 -3.38 -8.32
CA ALA A 54 25.07 -3.84 -8.13
C ALA A 54 24.86 -5.24 -8.69
N ASP A 55 25.41 -5.56 -9.87
CA ASP A 55 25.34 -6.88 -10.49
C ASP A 55 26.03 -7.98 -9.68
N ILE A 56 27.02 -7.58 -8.90
CA ILE A 56 27.85 -8.45 -8.08
C ILE A 56 27.24 -8.63 -6.67
N LEU A 57 26.35 -7.75 -6.20
CA LEU A 57 25.74 -7.82 -4.87
C LEU A 57 24.24 -8.12 -4.94
N PRO A 58 23.76 -9.21 -4.32
CA PRO A 58 22.79 -10.15 -4.91
C PRO A 58 21.95 -9.62 -6.11
N PRO A 59 22.51 -9.75 -7.33
CA PRO A 59 21.87 -10.39 -8.49
C PRO A 59 22.89 -11.39 -9.15
N PRO A 60 22.73 -11.87 -10.42
CA PRO A 60 23.28 -13.15 -10.91
C PRO A 60 24.80 -13.39 -10.88
N GLU A 61 25.66 -12.35 -10.92
CA GLU A 61 27.12 -12.54 -11.09
C GLU A 61 27.81 -13.13 -9.84
N TYR A 62 27.22 -13.00 -8.65
CA TYR A 62 27.83 -13.53 -7.41
C TYR A 62 27.67 -15.05 -7.22
N VAL A 63 26.79 -15.69 -8.02
CA VAL A 63 26.41 -17.12 -7.97
C VAL A 63 26.10 -17.70 -6.58
N ILE A 64 25.95 -16.88 -5.54
CA ILE A 64 25.67 -17.31 -4.16
C ILE A 64 24.32 -18.03 -4.06
N GLU A 65 23.33 -17.60 -4.83
CA GLU A 65 22.03 -18.27 -4.86
C GLU A 65 22.16 -19.66 -5.52
N SER A 66 23.00 -19.79 -6.57
CA SER A 66 23.30 -21.11 -7.15
C SER A 66 24.05 -22.00 -6.16
N TYR A 67 24.94 -21.43 -5.33
CA TYR A 67 25.64 -22.16 -4.28
C TYR A 67 24.67 -22.64 -3.19
N LEU A 68 23.70 -21.80 -2.81
CA LEU A 68 22.63 -22.17 -1.88
C LEU A 68 21.76 -23.30 -2.45
N GLU A 69 21.30 -23.17 -3.70
CA GLU A 69 20.47 -24.20 -4.34
C GLU A 69 21.22 -25.53 -4.50
N ALA A 70 22.53 -25.50 -4.81
CA ALA A 70 23.37 -26.69 -4.82
C ALA A 70 23.48 -27.33 -3.41
N THR A 71 23.55 -26.51 -2.37
CA THR A 71 23.57 -26.97 -0.97
C THR A 71 22.23 -27.60 -0.58
N LEU A 72 21.12 -26.98 -0.96
CA LEU A 72 19.78 -27.53 -0.72
C LEU A 72 19.56 -28.83 -1.49
N ALA A 73 20.00 -28.92 -2.75
CA ALA A 73 19.93 -30.15 -3.54
C ALA A 73 20.67 -31.32 -2.90
N LEU A 74 21.80 -31.06 -2.21
CA LEU A 74 22.54 -32.09 -1.48
C LEU A 74 21.82 -32.57 -0.22
N HIS A 75 21.21 -31.66 0.55
CA HIS A 75 20.61 -31.96 1.85
C HIS A 75 19.14 -32.40 1.77
N ASN A 76 18.46 -32.05 0.68
CA ASN A 76 17.04 -32.31 0.45
C ASN A 76 16.85 -32.98 -0.94
N PRO A 77 17.30 -34.24 -1.13
CA PRO A 77 17.23 -34.92 -2.43
C PRO A 77 15.80 -35.08 -2.98
N GLU A 78 14.78 -35.06 -2.11
CA GLU A 78 13.37 -35.13 -2.47
C GLU A 78 12.90 -33.93 -3.30
N GLU A 79 13.57 -32.78 -3.20
CA GLU A 79 13.24 -31.57 -3.97
C GLU A 79 14.11 -31.39 -5.23
N LEU A 80 14.97 -32.37 -5.56
CA LEU A 80 15.96 -32.28 -6.63
C LEU A 80 15.41 -31.76 -7.98
N PRO A 81 14.19 -32.14 -8.45
CA PRO A 81 13.64 -31.58 -9.69
C PRO A 81 13.45 -30.06 -9.63
N ALA A 82 12.86 -29.54 -8.55
CA ALA A 82 12.64 -28.10 -8.39
C ALA A 82 13.97 -27.33 -8.27
N ARG A 83 14.94 -27.90 -7.56
CA ARG A 83 16.29 -27.33 -7.39
C ARG A 83 17.04 -27.28 -8.72
N ARG A 84 16.92 -28.32 -9.54
CA ARG A 84 17.50 -28.37 -10.90
C ARG A 84 16.94 -27.26 -11.79
N ASP A 85 15.62 -27.06 -11.80
CA ASP A 85 14.98 -26.03 -12.61
C ASP A 85 15.40 -24.61 -12.16
N ARG A 86 15.51 -24.39 -10.85
CA ARG A 86 16.02 -23.12 -10.31
C ARG A 86 17.49 -22.87 -10.70
N LEU A 87 18.35 -23.88 -10.59
CA LEU A 87 19.76 -23.80 -11.00
C LEU A 87 19.92 -23.50 -12.51
N ALA A 88 19.07 -24.09 -13.36
CA ALA A 88 19.07 -23.79 -14.80
C ALA A 88 18.70 -22.32 -15.07
N THR A 89 17.73 -21.77 -14.34
CA THR A 89 17.34 -20.36 -14.44
C THR A 89 18.47 -19.44 -14.00
N LEU A 90 19.08 -19.70 -12.84
CA LEU A 90 20.18 -18.90 -12.31
C LEU A 90 21.42 -18.92 -13.22
N ARG A 91 21.69 -20.06 -13.88
CA ARG A 91 22.75 -20.17 -14.89
C ARG A 91 22.47 -19.30 -16.12
N ALA A 92 21.23 -19.30 -16.61
CA ALA A 92 20.83 -18.46 -17.74
C ALA A 92 20.94 -16.96 -17.39
N ASP A 93 20.53 -16.57 -16.18
CA ASP A 93 20.64 -15.19 -15.72
C ASP A 93 22.11 -14.73 -15.61
N TYR A 94 22.99 -15.62 -15.13
CA TYR A 94 24.44 -15.38 -15.11
C TYR A 94 25.00 -15.21 -16.53
N GLU A 95 24.69 -16.11 -17.45
CA GLU A 95 25.16 -16.05 -18.84
C GLU A 95 24.69 -14.76 -19.55
N ALA A 96 23.48 -14.28 -19.25
CA ALA A 96 22.96 -13.02 -19.78
C ALA A 96 23.75 -11.80 -19.29
N ARG A 97 24.09 -11.74 -17.99
CA ARG A 97 24.93 -10.64 -17.45
C ARG A 97 26.36 -10.73 -17.94
N HIS A 98 26.91 -11.93 -18.03
CA HIS A 98 28.23 -12.15 -18.59
C HIS A 98 28.34 -11.64 -20.04
N ALA A 99 27.32 -11.93 -20.87
CA ALA A 99 27.24 -11.43 -22.24
C ALA A 99 27.14 -9.89 -22.32
N PHE A 100 26.41 -9.25 -21.39
CA PHE A 100 26.37 -7.81 -21.28
C PHE A 100 27.77 -7.23 -20.99
N TRP A 101 28.48 -7.77 -20.00
CA TRP A 101 29.81 -7.29 -19.60
C TRP A 101 30.88 -7.48 -20.66
N LEU A 102 30.77 -8.48 -21.54
CA LEU A 102 31.66 -8.63 -22.71
C LEU A 102 31.62 -7.43 -23.68
N THR A 103 30.51 -6.69 -23.70
CA THR A 103 30.32 -5.53 -24.58
C THR A 103 30.44 -4.18 -23.87
N SER A 104 30.68 -4.19 -22.55
CA SER A 104 30.78 -2.98 -21.72
C SER A 104 32.10 -2.24 -21.97
N ASP A 105 32.04 -0.90 -21.97
CA ASP A 105 33.19 -0.01 -22.08
C ASP A 105 33.72 0.46 -20.71
N PHE A 106 33.20 -0.10 -19.62
CA PHE A 106 33.67 0.16 -18.27
C PHE A 106 35.04 -0.50 -18.02
N ASN A 107 35.93 0.21 -17.32
CA ASN A 107 37.30 -0.16 -16.91
C ASN A 107 37.79 -1.51 -17.49
N PRO A 108 38.58 -1.49 -18.59
CA PRO A 108 38.97 -2.70 -19.32
C PRO A 108 39.67 -3.77 -18.46
N SER A 109 40.36 -3.36 -17.39
CA SER A 109 41.06 -4.29 -16.49
C SER A 109 40.09 -5.06 -15.60
N LEU A 110 39.07 -4.39 -15.05
CA LEU A 110 38.06 -5.01 -14.19
C LEU A 110 37.10 -5.87 -15.00
N THR A 111 36.65 -5.35 -16.15
CA THR A 111 35.76 -6.08 -17.05
C THR A 111 36.41 -7.36 -17.55
N ARG A 112 37.68 -7.31 -17.98
CA ARG A 112 38.43 -8.53 -18.34
C ARG A 112 38.53 -9.52 -17.18
N ARG A 113 38.76 -9.03 -15.96
CA ARG A 113 38.86 -9.89 -14.80
C ARG A 113 37.54 -10.58 -14.47
N LEU A 114 36.42 -9.89 -14.61
CA LEU A 114 35.08 -10.46 -14.49
C LEU A 114 34.83 -11.50 -15.61
N THR A 115 35.06 -11.11 -16.86
CA THR A 115 34.67 -11.92 -18.02
C THR A 115 35.61 -13.07 -18.34
N GLU A 116 36.85 -13.05 -17.85
CA GLU A 116 37.82 -14.13 -18.06
C GLU A 116 38.08 -14.89 -16.76
N ALA A 117 38.67 -14.24 -15.75
CA ALA A 117 39.13 -14.91 -14.54
C ALA A 117 37.98 -15.40 -13.65
N SER A 118 36.98 -14.55 -13.40
CA SER A 118 35.79 -14.93 -12.64
C SER A 118 34.97 -15.98 -13.40
N HIS A 119 34.73 -15.75 -14.69
CA HIS A 119 33.97 -16.65 -15.54
C HIS A 119 34.58 -18.06 -15.65
N ALA A 120 35.91 -18.18 -15.63
CA ALA A 120 36.58 -19.48 -15.59
C ALA A 120 36.21 -20.28 -14.33
N GLU A 121 36.17 -19.64 -13.16
CA GLU A 121 35.74 -20.28 -11.90
C GLU A 121 34.23 -20.57 -11.90
N VAL A 122 33.39 -19.70 -12.47
CA VAL A 122 31.95 -19.97 -12.61
C VAL A 122 31.66 -21.16 -13.55
N THR A 123 32.43 -21.27 -14.63
CA THR A 123 32.35 -22.43 -15.54
C THR A 123 32.70 -23.71 -14.80
N ARG A 124 33.79 -23.70 -14.03
CA ARG A 124 34.19 -24.82 -13.16
C ARG A 124 33.12 -25.12 -12.10
N PHE A 125 32.51 -24.10 -11.52
CA PHE A 125 31.44 -24.20 -10.53
C PHE A 125 30.20 -24.91 -11.10
N TYR A 126 29.68 -24.49 -12.25
CA TYR A 126 28.51 -25.16 -12.85
C TYR A 126 28.82 -26.58 -13.34
N GLN A 127 30.04 -26.85 -13.84
CA GLN A 127 30.47 -28.23 -14.14
C GLN A 127 30.54 -29.13 -12.91
N ALA A 128 30.87 -28.58 -11.73
CA ALA A 128 30.82 -29.30 -10.46
C ALA A 128 29.37 -29.51 -9.98
N ILE A 129 28.48 -28.53 -10.18
CA ILE A 129 27.04 -28.68 -9.92
C ILE A 129 26.43 -29.77 -10.78
N ASP A 130 26.75 -29.84 -12.08
CA ASP A 130 26.21 -30.88 -12.97
C ASP A 130 26.59 -32.29 -12.46
N ARG A 131 27.84 -32.47 -11.99
CA ARG A 131 28.30 -33.71 -11.36
C ARG A 131 27.61 -33.98 -10.02
N LEU A 132 27.38 -32.95 -9.20
CA LEU A 132 26.65 -33.06 -7.95
C LEU A 132 25.21 -33.53 -8.17
N LEU A 133 24.48 -32.91 -9.10
CA LEU A 133 23.10 -33.26 -9.42
C LEU A 133 22.98 -34.70 -9.93
N LEU A 134 23.95 -35.17 -10.72
CA LEU A 134 24.01 -36.56 -11.17
C LEU A 134 24.26 -37.53 -10.00
N ALA A 135 25.18 -37.20 -9.09
CA ALA A 135 25.50 -38.04 -7.94
C ALA A 135 24.34 -38.11 -6.92
N VAL A 136 23.67 -36.98 -6.65
CA VAL A 136 22.47 -36.94 -5.79
C VAL A 136 21.33 -37.74 -6.42
N ALA A 137 21.09 -37.61 -7.73
CA ALA A 137 20.08 -38.40 -8.42
C ALA A 137 20.37 -39.92 -8.38
N ALA A 138 21.64 -40.30 -8.38
CA ALA A 138 22.09 -41.69 -8.29
C ALA A 138 22.12 -42.23 -6.84
N GLY A 139 21.88 -41.39 -5.82
CA GLY A 139 21.97 -41.77 -4.41
C GLY A 139 23.41 -42.05 -3.94
N ASP A 140 24.43 -41.61 -4.68
CA ASP A 140 25.84 -41.80 -4.34
C ASP A 140 26.35 -40.66 -3.45
N ALA A 141 26.28 -40.87 -2.13
CA ALA A 141 26.69 -39.88 -1.15
C ALA A 141 28.19 -39.52 -1.21
N ALA A 142 29.05 -40.46 -1.62
CA ALA A 142 30.49 -40.22 -1.70
C ALA A 142 30.83 -39.35 -2.91
N ALA A 143 30.25 -39.66 -4.07
CA ALA A 143 30.39 -38.84 -5.27
C ALA A 143 29.74 -37.46 -5.10
N ALA A 144 28.58 -37.39 -4.43
CA ALA A 144 27.90 -36.13 -4.15
C ALA A 144 28.73 -35.25 -3.20
N GLY A 145 29.31 -35.82 -2.14
CA GLY A 145 30.22 -35.10 -1.24
C GLY A 145 31.47 -34.56 -1.95
N ALA A 146 32.08 -35.37 -2.83
CA ALA A 146 33.25 -34.95 -3.60
C ALA A 146 32.92 -33.83 -4.59
N ALA A 147 31.81 -33.95 -5.33
CA ALA A 147 31.35 -32.92 -6.25
C ALA A 147 30.98 -31.62 -5.51
N TYR A 148 30.31 -31.73 -4.35
CA TYR A 148 29.99 -30.56 -3.53
C TYR A 148 31.25 -29.85 -3.01
N ALA A 149 32.30 -30.59 -2.63
CA ALA A 149 33.58 -29.98 -2.25
C ALA A 149 34.21 -29.19 -3.42
N GLU A 150 34.09 -29.68 -4.65
CA GLU A 150 34.51 -28.92 -5.85
C GLU A 150 33.64 -27.67 -6.09
N VAL A 151 32.33 -27.77 -5.90
CA VAL A 151 31.39 -26.63 -5.96
C VAL A 151 31.80 -25.55 -4.96
N THR A 152 32.05 -25.92 -3.69
CA THR A 152 32.51 -24.99 -2.65
C THR A 152 33.86 -24.36 -3.01
N ALA A 153 34.82 -25.15 -3.50
CA ALA A 153 36.15 -24.63 -3.87
C ALA A 153 36.06 -23.62 -5.03
N ALA A 154 35.30 -23.93 -6.08
CA ALA A 154 35.11 -23.02 -7.21
C ALA A 154 34.33 -21.76 -6.81
N TYR A 155 33.31 -21.89 -5.96
CA TYR A 155 32.58 -20.75 -5.40
C TYR A 155 33.50 -19.80 -4.60
N LEU A 156 34.34 -20.34 -3.73
CA LEU A 156 35.27 -19.52 -2.92
C LEU A 156 36.33 -18.83 -3.79
N ALA A 157 36.83 -19.51 -4.83
CA ALA A 157 37.77 -18.92 -5.78
C ALA A 157 37.13 -17.78 -6.58
N HIS A 158 35.92 -18.00 -7.11
CA HIS A 158 35.11 -16.97 -7.76
C HIS A 158 34.88 -15.79 -6.82
N ARG A 159 34.41 -16.05 -5.59
CA ARG A 159 34.13 -15.02 -4.60
C ARG A 159 35.35 -14.14 -4.32
N ALA A 160 36.54 -14.73 -4.17
CA ALA A 160 37.77 -13.96 -3.94
C ALA A 160 38.07 -13.00 -5.10
N ILE A 161 37.90 -13.46 -6.35
CA ILE A 161 38.07 -12.62 -7.55
C ILE A 161 37.03 -11.49 -7.56
N VAL A 162 35.79 -11.82 -7.23
CA VAL A 162 34.69 -10.87 -7.21
C VAL A 162 34.87 -9.81 -6.14
N ASP A 163 35.29 -10.18 -4.92
CA ASP A 163 35.56 -9.22 -3.85
C ASP A 163 36.67 -8.22 -4.27
N GLU A 164 37.69 -8.68 -5.01
CA GLU A 164 38.69 -7.80 -5.62
C GLU A 164 38.12 -6.90 -6.73
N ILE A 165 37.20 -7.41 -7.55
CA ILE A 165 36.51 -6.61 -8.59
C ILE A 165 35.65 -5.53 -7.93
N VAL A 166 34.91 -5.83 -6.86
CA VAL A 166 34.12 -4.83 -6.12
C VAL A 166 35.02 -3.75 -5.54
N ALA A 167 36.12 -4.14 -4.89
CA ALA A 167 37.09 -3.18 -4.35
C ALA A 167 37.68 -2.29 -5.47
N GLY A 168 38.05 -2.90 -6.59
CA GLY A 168 38.57 -2.17 -7.76
C GLY A 168 37.54 -1.26 -8.41
N ALA A 169 36.30 -1.70 -8.55
CA ALA A 169 35.19 -0.92 -9.12
C ALA A 169 34.83 0.26 -8.22
N THR A 170 34.84 0.06 -6.89
CA THR A 170 34.63 1.13 -5.91
C THR A 170 35.74 2.18 -5.99
N ALA A 171 37.00 1.75 -6.11
CA ALA A 171 38.13 2.66 -6.27
C ALA A 171 38.08 3.42 -7.61
N ALA A 172 37.78 2.74 -8.71
CA ALA A 172 37.63 3.35 -10.03
C ALA A 172 36.49 4.38 -10.06
N ASN A 173 35.35 4.07 -9.41
CA ASN A 173 34.25 5.02 -9.28
C ASN A 173 34.65 6.26 -8.48
N ALA A 174 35.38 6.08 -7.37
CA ALA A 174 35.86 7.20 -6.57
C ALA A 174 36.85 8.09 -7.35
N GLU A 175 37.70 7.49 -8.19
CA GLU A 175 38.62 8.22 -9.08
C GLU A 175 37.85 9.02 -10.15
N ILE A 176 36.87 8.39 -10.82
CA ILE A 176 36.02 9.06 -11.83
C ILE A 176 35.15 10.16 -11.19
N GLU A 177 34.61 9.94 -9.99
CA GLU A 177 33.86 10.96 -9.25
C GLU A 177 34.77 12.13 -8.85
N ALA A 178 36.02 11.88 -8.42
CA ALA A 178 37.00 12.92 -8.13
C ALA A 178 37.46 13.69 -9.39
N GLU A 179 37.62 13.01 -10.52
CA GLU A 179 37.88 13.63 -11.82
C GLU A 179 36.71 14.51 -12.27
N ALA A 180 35.47 14.03 -12.13
CA ALA A 180 34.28 14.80 -12.43
C ALA A 180 34.14 16.05 -11.53
N GLU A 181 34.47 15.91 -10.24
CA GLU A 181 34.48 17.05 -9.31
C GLU A 181 35.60 18.04 -9.64
N ALA A 182 36.79 17.57 -10.00
CA ALA A 182 37.90 18.41 -10.45
C ALA A 182 37.57 19.14 -11.76
N ALA A 183 36.96 18.47 -12.73
CA ALA A 183 36.48 19.06 -13.98
C ALA A 183 35.39 20.10 -13.70
N ASN A 184 34.41 19.80 -12.85
CA ASN A 184 33.38 20.74 -12.44
C ASN A 184 33.97 21.99 -11.76
N ARG A 185 34.94 21.82 -10.86
CA ARG A 185 35.67 22.92 -10.22
C ARG A 185 36.45 23.75 -11.24
N HIS A 186 37.11 23.11 -12.21
CA HIS A 186 37.85 23.77 -13.28
C HIS A 186 36.94 24.61 -14.18
N PHE A 187 35.82 24.04 -14.65
CA PHE A 187 34.82 24.76 -15.46
C PHE A 187 34.17 25.91 -14.67
N THR A 188 33.88 25.69 -13.38
CA THR A 188 33.33 26.73 -12.50
C THR A 188 34.32 27.89 -12.33
N LEU A 189 35.60 27.62 -12.12
CA LEU A 189 36.63 28.66 -12.01
C LEU A 189 36.80 29.44 -13.32
N ILE A 190 36.83 28.78 -14.47
CA ILE A 190 36.86 29.45 -15.78
C ILE A 190 35.61 30.34 -15.94
N ASN A 191 34.43 29.84 -15.60
CA ASN A 191 33.19 30.61 -15.70
C ASN A 191 33.22 31.85 -14.77
N TRP A 192 33.74 31.71 -13.54
CA TRP A 192 33.93 32.84 -12.63
C TRP A 192 34.93 33.86 -13.15
N LEU A 193 36.05 33.43 -13.75
CA LEU A 193 37.07 34.32 -14.33
C LEU A 193 36.52 35.08 -15.56
N VAL A 194 35.80 34.39 -16.44
CA VAL A 194 35.14 35.04 -17.60
C VAL A 194 34.07 36.01 -17.12
N THR A 195 33.24 35.61 -16.15
CA THR A 195 32.23 36.49 -15.53
C THR A 195 32.86 37.72 -14.91
N ALA A 196 33.93 37.56 -14.12
CA ALA A 196 34.67 38.65 -13.50
C ALA A 196 35.30 39.59 -14.55
N ALA A 197 35.84 39.06 -15.64
CA ALA A 197 36.38 39.84 -16.75
C ALA A 197 35.29 40.64 -17.47
N VAL A 198 34.11 40.05 -17.71
CA VAL A 198 32.95 40.74 -18.28
C VAL A 198 32.45 41.83 -17.33
N VAL A 199 32.34 41.56 -16.03
CA VAL A 199 31.94 42.55 -15.02
C VAL A 199 32.95 43.70 -14.95
N ALA A 200 34.25 43.43 -14.98
CA ALA A 200 35.29 44.45 -15.00
C ALA A 200 35.25 45.29 -16.28
N LEU A 201 34.99 44.66 -17.43
CA LEU A 201 34.83 45.33 -18.72
C LEU A 201 33.58 46.23 -18.73
N VAL A 202 32.46 45.75 -18.18
CA VAL A 202 31.22 46.51 -18.00
C VAL A 202 31.43 47.68 -17.05
N ALA A 203 32.06 47.46 -15.88
CA ALA A 203 32.34 48.51 -14.91
C ALA A 203 33.31 49.58 -15.46
N GLY A 204 34.36 49.17 -16.18
CA GLY A 204 35.28 50.07 -16.86
C GLY A 204 34.60 50.89 -17.97
N GLY A 205 33.72 50.27 -18.74
CA GLY A 205 32.91 50.95 -19.75
C GLY A 205 31.90 51.93 -19.14
N LEU A 206 31.23 51.56 -18.04
CA LEU A 206 30.33 52.44 -17.29
C LEU A 206 31.07 53.64 -16.68
N ALA A 207 32.31 53.47 -16.22
CA ALA A 207 33.13 54.58 -15.72
C ALA A 207 33.55 55.55 -16.85
N LEU A 208 33.91 55.02 -18.03
CA LEU A 208 34.22 55.80 -19.24
C LEU A 208 32.99 56.58 -19.74
N ILE A 209 31.81 55.96 -19.73
CA ILE A 209 30.53 56.61 -20.04
C ILE A 209 30.18 57.65 -18.96
N GLY A 210 30.41 57.37 -17.68
CA GLY A 210 30.16 58.28 -16.56
C GLY A 210 30.98 59.58 -16.62
N LEU A 211 32.28 59.48 -16.88
CA LEU A 211 33.19 60.62 -16.94
C LEU A 211 33.18 61.34 -18.30
N GLY A 212 32.91 60.61 -19.40
CA GLY A 212 32.94 61.13 -20.77
C GLY A 212 31.60 61.58 -21.34
N LEU A 213 30.48 60.98 -20.90
CA LEU A 213 29.12 61.22 -21.40
C LEU A 213 28.19 61.82 -20.33
N VAL A 214 28.13 61.21 -19.13
CA VAL A 214 27.13 61.56 -18.09
C VAL A 214 27.42 62.93 -17.45
N ARG A 215 28.68 63.24 -17.08
CA ARG A 215 29.02 64.57 -16.53
C ARG A 215 28.73 65.74 -17.49
N PRO A 216 29.06 65.65 -18.80
CA PRO A 216 28.63 66.63 -19.80
C PRO A 216 27.11 66.70 -19.99
N LEU A 217 26.42 65.55 -19.97
CA LEU A 217 24.95 65.50 -20.05
C LEU A 217 24.29 66.20 -18.85
N ILE A 218 24.79 66.02 -17.62
CA ILE A 218 24.27 66.73 -16.42
C ILE A 218 24.42 68.25 -16.56
N ARG A 219 25.52 68.74 -17.16
CA ARG A 219 25.68 70.18 -17.47
C ARG A 219 24.71 70.65 -18.56
N MET A 220 24.46 69.82 -19.58
CA MET A 220 23.44 70.09 -20.59
C MET A 220 22.03 70.10 -19.98
N THR A 221 21.73 69.18 -19.06
CA THR A 221 20.47 69.14 -18.32
C THR A 221 20.29 70.41 -17.49
N ALA A 222 21.33 70.89 -16.79
CA ALA A 222 21.27 72.15 -16.06
C ALA A 222 21.01 73.37 -16.97
N SER A 223 21.65 73.43 -18.15
CA SER A 223 21.36 74.45 -19.16
C SER A 223 19.94 74.33 -19.74
N MET A 224 19.42 73.12 -19.92
CA MET A 224 18.05 72.89 -20.36
C MET A 224 17.00 73.18 -19.30
N THR A 225 17.28 72.94 -18.02
CA THR A 225 16.40 73.29 -16.90
C THR A 225 16.25 74.80 -16.77
N ALA A 226 17.32 75.56 -16.96
CA ALA A 226 17.28 77.02 -16.98
C ALA A 226 16.47 77.56 -18.19
N LEU A 227 16.61 76.92 -19.38
CA LEU A 227 15.76 77.21 -20.55
C LEU A 227 14.27 76.87 -20.31
N ALA A 228 13.97 75.75 -19.65
CA ALA A 228 12.61 75.33 -19.32
C ALA A 228 11.94 76.20 -18.24
N GLN A 229 12.72 76.89 -17.41
CA GLN A 229 12.25 77.86 -16.41
C GLN A 229 12.09 79.28 -16.98
N GLY A 230 12.25 79.45 -18.30
CA GLY A 230 12.03 80.71 -18.99
C GLY A 230 13.25 81.63 -19.07
N ASP A 231 14.40 81.23 -18.53
CA ASP A 231 15.63 81.98 -18.63
C ASP A 231 16.32 81.73 -19.97
N ARG A 232 16.08 82.63 -20.92
CA ARG A 232 16.62 82.58 -22.29
C ARG A 232 18.02 83.19 -22.43
N SER A 233 18.64 83.61 -21.32
CA SER A 233 19.95 84.28 -21.30
C SER A 233 21.14 83.35 -21.02
N VAL A 234 20.89 82.05 -20.87
CA VAL A 234 21.89 81.05 -20.46
C VAL A 234 22.97 80.86 -21.53
N ALA A 235 24.21 81.20 -21.20
CA ALA A 235 25.36 81.05 -22.08
C ALA A 235 25.80 79.58 -22.20
N ILE A 236 25.47 78.93 -23.33
CA ILE A 236 25.90 77.56 -23.65
C ILE A 236 27.41 77.57 -24.00
N SER A 237 28.26 77.46 -22.99
CA SER A 237 29.72 77.53 -23.14
C SER A 237 30.32 76.13 -23.35
N ALA A 238 30.38 75.65 -24.60
CA ALA A 238 31.30 74.58 -25.06
C ALA A 238 31.14 74.23 -26.57
N THR A 239 31.00 75.21 -27.47
CA THR A 239 30.83 74.98 -28.93
C THR A 239 32.08 74.47 -29.66
N THR A 240 33.23 74.38 -28.98
CA THR A 240 34.51 73.93 -29.57
C THR A 240 34.75 72.41 -29.48
N ARG A 241 33.86 71.65 -28.83
CA ARG A 241 33.90 70.18 -28.86
C ARG A 241 33.55 69.66 -30.27
N ARG A 242 34.34 68.69 -30.72
CA ARG A 242 34.27 68.07 -32.06
C ARG A 242 33.71 66.64 -32.03
N ASP A 243 33.03 66.28 -30.95
CA ASP A 243 32.34 65.00 -30.73
C ASP A 243 30.81 65.20 -30.77
N GLU A 244 30.05 64.11 -30.67
CA GLU A 244 28.59 64.10 -30.75
C GLU A 244 27.92 64.94 -29.65
N ILE A 245 28.57 65.12 -28.49
CA ILE A 245 28.12 66.05 -27.42
C ILE A 245 28.27 67.52 -27.87
N GLY A 246 29.30 67.83 -28.64
CA GLY A 246 29.43 69.12 -29.33
C GLY A 246 28.33 69.34 -30.38
N ASP A 247 27.90 68.29 -31.09
CA ASP A 247 26.75 68.35 -32.02
C ASP A 247 25.43 68.54 -31.27
N MET A 248 25.24 67.89 -30.12
CA MET A 248 24.06 68.10 -29.27
C MET A 248 24.01 69.49 -28.61
N LEU A 249 25.15 70.08 -28.22
CA LEU A 249 25.21 71.47 -27.73
C LEU A 249 24.85 72.48 -28.83
N ARG A 250 25.20 72.19 -30.09
CA ARG A 250 24.71 72.94 -31.27
C ARG A 250 23.21 72.71 -31.49
N ALA A 251 22.72 71.49 -31.25
CA ALA A 251 21.29 71.19 -31.33
C ALA A 251 20.47 71.81 -30.17
N ILE A 252 21.02 72.00 -28.96
CA ILE A 252 20.37 72.75 -27.86
C ILE A 252 20.24 74.24 -28.21
N ALA A 253 21.19 74.80 -28.97
CA ALA A 253 21.04 76.14 -29.53
C ALA A 253 19.91 76.23 -30.57
N VAL A 254 19.59 75.12 -31.25
CA VAL A 254 18.42 74.98 -32.15
C VAL A 254 17.14 74.65 -31.36
N PHE A 255 17.24 73.96 -30.22
CA PHE A 255 16.11 73.63 -29.34
C PHE A 255 15.60 74.83 -28.53
N ARG A 256 16.48 75.81 -28.21
CA ARG A 256 16.10 77.17 -27.81
C ARG A 256 15.12 77.80 -28.81
N ASP A 257 15.32 77.49 -30.10
CA ASP A 257 14.57 78.06 -31.21
C ASP A 257 13.33 77.23 -31.59
N GLN A 258 13.14 76.01 -31.04
CA GLN A 258 12.06 75.08 -31.42
C GLN A 258 11.40 74.38 -30.21
N ALA A 259 11.04 75.13 -29.18
CA ALA A 259 10.46 74.62 -27.92
C ALA A 259 8.94 74.33 -27.97
N GLU A 260 8.44 73.80 -29.09
CA GLU A 260 6.98 73.64 -29.32
C GLU A 260 6.49 72.17 -29.48
N GLU A 261 7.37 71.17 -29.66
CA GLU A 261 6.95 69.76 -29.96
C GLU A 261 6.91 68.82 -28.73
N ASN A 262 7.47 69.22 -27.59
CA ASN A 262 7.73 68.29 -26.46
C ASN A 262 6.52 67.97 -25.58
N GLU A 263 5.39 68.63 -25.81
CA GLU A 263 4.13 68.37 -25.09
C GLU A 263 3.36 67.19 -25.69
N ARG A 264 3.66 66.78 -26.94
CA ARG A 264 2.96 65.72 -27.67
C ARG A 264 3.37 64.29 -27.25
N LEU A 265 4.64 64.09 -26.88
CA LEU A 265 5.21 62.76 -26.60
C LEU A 265 4.87 62.21 -25.21
N ARG A 266 4.51 63.06 -24.25
CA ARG A 266 4.13 62.63 -22.90
C ARG A 266 2.75 61.96 -22.86
N THR A 267 1.84 62.42 -23.71
CA THR A 267 0.49 61.86 -23.86
C THR A 267 0.51 60.49 -24.54
N GLU A 268 1.44 60.25 -25.48
CA GLU A 268 1.57 58.96 -26.20
C GLU A 268 2.12 57.82 -25.30
N GLN A 269 3.06 58.10 -24.39
CA GLN A 269 3.63 57.08 -23.48
C GLN A 269 2.66 56.63 -22.38
N GLU A 270 1.75 57.50 -21.94
CA GLU A 270 0.71 57.13 -20.97
C GLU A 270 -0.40 56.26 -21.59
N GLU A 271 -0.67 56.40 -22.90
CA GLU A 271 -1.62 55.56 -23.62
C GLU A 271 -1.08 54.15 -23.91
N GLU A 272 0.22 54.01 -24.24
CA GLU A 272 0.82 52.71 -24.51
C GLU A 272 0.96 51.85 -23.23
N ARG A 273 1.24 52.50 -22.09
CA ARG A 273 1.23 51.84 -20.77
C ARG A 273 -0.15 51.33 -20.38
N LYS A 274 -1.20 52.14 -20.62
CA LYS A 274 -2.59 51.72 -20.40
C LYS A 274 -2.98 50.52 -21.26
N ARG A 275 -2.60 50.50 -22.55
CA ARG A 275 -2.84 49.36 -23.43
C ARG A 275 -2.16 48.08 -22.95
N THR A 276 -0.91 48.19 -22.49
CA THR A 276 -0.14 47.03 -22.01
C THR A 276 -0.72 46.48 -20.70
N ASP A 277 -1.14 47.35 -19.79
CA ASP A 277 -1.81 46.97 -18.55
C ASP A 277 -3.20 46.36 -18.80
N GLU A 278 -3.94 46.85 -19.80
CA GLU A 278 -5.23 46.28 -20.22
C GLU A 278 -5.07 44.89 -20.85
N LEU A 279 -4.03 44.68 -21.66
CA LEU A 279 -3.73 43.39 -22.28
C LEU A 279 -3.32 42.33 -21.24
N LEU A 280 -2.42 42.71 -20.32
CA LEU A 280 -2.01 41.86 -19.19
C LEU A 280 -3.20 41.49 -18.30
N LYS A 281 -4.11 42.45 -18.06
CA LYS A 281 -5.35 42.21 -17.30
C LYS A 281 -6.26 41.22 -18.02
N SER A 282 -6.42 41.35 -19.34
CA SER A 282 -7.22 40.42 -20.15
C SER A 282 -6.67 38.99 -20.13
N GLU A 283 -5.35 38.83 -20.30
CA GLU A 283 -4.70 37.51 -20.23
C GLU A 283 -4.82 36.89 -18.82
N MET A 284 -4.64 37.69 -17.77
CA MET A 284 -4.84 37.22 -16.38
C MET A 284 -6.29 36.80 -16.10
N LEU A 285 -7.28 37.50 -16.68
CA LEU A 285 -8.70 37.13 -16.56
C LEU A 285 -8.97 35.76 -17.21
N GLN A 286 -8.44 35.51 -18.41
CA GLN A 286 -8.57 34.23 -19.10
C GLN A 286 -7.86 33.09 -18.37
N LEU A 287 -6.66 33.35 -17.84
CA LEU A 287 -5.90 32.35 -17.09
C LEU A 287 -6.63 31.97 -15.78
N THR A 288 -7.15 32.96 -15.05
CA THR A 288 -7.91 32.70 -13.81
C THR A 288 -9.21 31.95 -14.10
N GLU A 289 -9.90 32.24 -15.21
CA GLU A 289 -11.11 31.52 -15.60
C GLU A 289 -10.83 30.05 -15.94
N THR A 290 -9.78 29.81 -16.72
CA THR A 290 -9.34 28.44 -17.06
C THR A 290 -8.94 27.67 -15.79
N LEU A 291 -8.18 28.32 -14.90
CA LEU A 291 -7.76 27.73 -13.64
C LEU A 291 -8.94 27.45 -12.69
N GLU A 292 -9.91 28.35 -12.60
CA GLU A 292 -11.12 28.15 -11.79
C GLU A 292 -11.96 26.97 -12.30
N HIS A 293 -12.08 26.84 -13.63
CA HIS A 293 -12.75 25.70 -14.25
C HIS A 293 -12.03 24.39 -13.95
N GLU A 294 -10.73 24.31 -14.24
CA GLU A 294 -9.91 23.10 -14.10
C GLU A 294 -9.86 22.62 -12.64
N VAL A 295 -9.69 23.55 -11.70
CA VAL A 295 -9.71 23.24 -10.26
C VAL A 295 -11.07 22.69 -9.85
N LYS A 296 -12.17 23.31 -10.31
CA LYS A 296 -13.51 22.87 -9.95
C LYS A 296 -13.82 21.47 -10.48
N GLU A 297 -13.42 21.19 -11.72
CA GLU A 297 -13.59 19.88 -12.36
C GLU A 297 -12.76 18.81 -11.63
N THR A 298 -11.45 19.06 -11.47
CA THR A 298 -10.53 18.12 -10.80
C THR A 298 -10.96 17.82 -9.36
N VAL A 299 -11.29 18.84 -8.57
CA VAL A 299 -11.79 18.67 -7.19
C VAL A 299 -13.11 17.89 -7.16
N GLY A 300 -13.99 18.15 -8.13
CA GLY A 300 -15.24 17.40 -8.31
C GLY A 300 -14.99 15.91 -8.57
N ASP A 301 -14.08 15.60 -9.49
CA ASP A 301 -13.72 14.23 -9.84
C ASP A 301 -13.11 13.48 -8.66
N ILE A 302 -12.17 14.09 -7.95
CA ILE A 302 -11.56 13.45 -6.77
C ILE A 302 -12.62 13.21 -5.68
N SER A 303 -13.58 14.13 -5.51
CA SER A 303 -14.70 13.95 -4.56
C SER A 303 -15.56 12.73 -4.92
N VAL A 304 -15.86 12.53 -6.21
CA VAL A 304 -16.60 11.36 -6.70
C VAL A 304 -15.80 10.08 -6.47
N GLN A 305 -14.49 10.09 -6.73
CA GLN A 305 -13.63 8.92 -6.50
C GLN A 305 -13.51 8.57 -5.01
N ALA A 306 -13.40 9.56 -4.13
CA ALA A 306 -13.39 9.34 -2.68
C ALA A 306 -14.71 8.70 -2.21
N ALA A 307 -15.86 9.16 -2.72
CA ALA A 307 -17.16 8.56 -2.41
C ALA A 307 -17.27 7.10 -2.89
N LYS A 308 -16.73 6.77 -4.08
CA LYS A 308 -16.66 5.40 -4.58
C LYS A 308 -15.79 4.50 -3.70
N LEU A 309 -14.66 5.01 -3.21
CA LEU A 309 -13.80 4.26 -2.29
C LEU A 309 -14.51 3.94 -0.97
N THR A 310 -15.28 4.89 -0.43
CA THR A 310 -16.13 4.67 0.77
C THR A 310 -17.16 3.57 0.54
N ASP A 311 -17.82 3.57 -0.62
CA ASP A 311 -18.80 2.52 -0.97
C ASP A 311 -18.13 1.15 -1.13
N ASN A 312 -17.00 1.09 -1.84
CA ASN A 312 -16.20 -0.13 -1.99
C ASN A 312 -15.72 -0.68 -0.65
N ALA A 313 -15.24 0.18 0.26
CA ALA A 313 -14.85 -0.22 1.62
C ALA A 313 -16.05 -0.79 2.40
N THR A 314 -17.22 -0.16 2.28
CA THR A 314 -18.45 -0.65 2.91
C THR A 314 -18.88 -2.00 2.33
N GLN A 315 -18.69 -2.22 1.03
CA GLN A 315 -18.95 -3.51 0.39
C GLN A 315 -17.96 -4.58 0.86
N LEU A 316 -16.65 -4.27 0.92
CA LEU A 316 -15.62 -5.19 1.41
C LEU A 316 -15.91 -5.65 2.85
N ARG A 317 -16.34 -4.73 3.72
CA ARG A 317 -16.72 -5.07 5.10
C ARG A 317 -17.90 -6.06 5.14
N ARG A 318 -18.94 -5.83 4.33
CA ARG A 318 -20.08 -6.76 4.23
C ARG A 318 -19.65 -8.14 3.71
N THR A 319 -18.78 -8.17 2.69
CA THR A 319 -18.22 -9.42 2.17
C THR A 319 -17.38 -10.15 3.22
N ALA A 320 -16.56 -9.43 4.00
CA ALA A 320 -15.81 -10.00 5.10
C ALA A 320 -16.73 -10.60 6.18
N GLU A 321 -17.80 -9.91 6.57
CA GLU A 321 -18.80 -10.43 7.52
C GLU A 321 -19.48 -11.71 7.01
N GLN A 322 -19.83 -11.76 5.72
CA GLN A 322 -20.40 -12.95 5.09
C GLN A 322 -19.41 -14.12 5.05
N LEU A 323 -18.14 -13.86 4.68
CA LEU A 323 -17.08 -14.87 4.68
C LEU A 323 -16.82 -15.42 6.08
N ARG A 324 -16.86 -14.56 7.11
CA ARG A 324 -16.74 -14.98 8.51
C ARG A 324 -17.86 -15.94 8.90
N ALA A 325 -19.11 -15.65 8.53
CA ALA A 325 -20.24 -16.52 8.83
C ALA A 325 -20.10 -17.88 8.14
N MET A 326 -19.72 -17.90 6.86
CA MET A 326 -19.49 -19.15 6.12
C MET A 326 -18.35 -19.98 6.72
N ALA A 327 -17.23 -19.35 7.12
CA ALA A 327 -16.13 -20.06 7.75
C ALA A 327 -16.53 -20.72 9.09
N LEU A 328 -17.40 -20.07 9.88
CA LEU A 328 -17.95 -20.64 11.10
C LEU A 328 -18.87 -21.83 10.83
N GLU A 329 -19.69 -21.76 9.79
CA GLU A 329 -20.55 -22.88 9.36
C GLU A 329 -19.70 -24.08 8.90
N VAL A 330 -18.65 -23.84 8.09
CA VAL A 330 -17.73 -24.91 7.68
C VAL A 330 -17.02 -25.54 8.87
N ASN A 331 -16.60 -24.75 9.87
CA ASN A 331 -16.01 -25.31 11.09
C ASN A 331 -16.96 -26.24 11.86
N GLN A 332 -18.26 -25.93 11.90
CA GLN A 332 -19.26 -26.84 12.50
C GLN A 332 -19.36 -28.15 11.70
N LEU A 333 -19.29 -28.08 10.37
CA LEU A 333 -19.33 -29.25 9.50
C LEU A 333 -18.06 -30.11 9.64
N VAL A 334 -16.90 -29.48 9.80
CA VAL A 334 -15.62 -30.13 10.10
C VAL A 334 -15.71 -30.91 11.41
N ASP A 335 -16.24 -30.30 12.47
CA ASP A 335 -16.40 -30.96 13.77
C ASP A 335 -17.35 -32.17 13.70
N SER A 336 -18.46 -32.04 12.99
CA SER A 336 -19.40 -33.15 12.73
C SER A 336 -18.73 -34.29 11.94
N THR A 337 -17.94 -33.94 10.93
CA THR A 337 -17.23 -34.92 10.09
C THR A 337 -16.14 -35.63 10.86
N SER A 338 -15.39 -34.93 11.73
CA SER A 338 -14.40 -35.54 12.62
C SER A 338 -15.04 -36.60 13.52
N ARG A 339 -16.19 -36.28 14.13
CA ARG A 339 -16.95 -37.23 14.96
C ARG A 339 -17.44 -38.45 14.17
N ASN A 340 -17.85 -38.26 12.92
CA ASN A 340 -18.24 -39.37 12.06
C ASN A 340 -17.05 -40.27 11.72
N VAL A 341 -15.88 -39.70 11.44
CA VAL A 341 -14.65 -40.45 11.18
C VAL A 341 -14.21 -41.25 12.42
N ASP A 342 -14.28 -40.66 13.62
CA ASP A 342 -13.99 -41.37 14.87
C ASP A 342 -14.95 -42.54 15.12
N THR A 343 -16.23 -42.35 14.77
CA THR A 343 -17.24 -43.41 14.84
C THR A 343 -16.93 -44.56 13.89
N VAL A 344 -16.53 -44.25 12.64
CA VAL A 344 -16.10 -45.26 11.67
C VAL A 344 -14.85 -46.00 12.14
N ALA A 345 -13.85 -45.27 12.67
CA ALA A 345 -12.63 -45.89 13.20
C ALA A 345 -12.95 -46.88 14.34
N SER A 346 -13.79 -46.47 15.29
CA SER A 346 -14.23 -47.33 16.40
C SER A 346 -14.97 -48.58 15.89
N ALA A 347 -15.87 -48.42 14.91
CA ALA A 347 -16.59 -49.55 14.31
C ALA A 347 -15.65 -50.51 13.56
N THR A 348 -14.62 -50.00 12.89
CA THR A 348 -13.62 -50.85 12.21
C THR A 348 -12.72 -51.59 13.19
N GLU A 349 -12.38 -51.01 14.33
CA GLU A 349 -11.65 -51.72 15.40
C GLU A 349 -12.48 -52.87 15.97
N GLU A 350 -13.78 -52.67 16.17
CA GLU A 350 -14.70 -53.71 16.63
C GLU A 350 -14.85 -54.85 15.59
N LEU A 351 -14.95 -54.50 14.30
CA LEU A 351 -15.00 -55.48 13.20
C LEU A 351 -13.70 -56.30 13.10
N GLU A 352 -12.54 -55.67 13.30
CA GLU A 352 -11.25 -56.36 13.28
C GLU A 352 -11.12 -57.33 14.48
N ALA A 353 -11.55 -56.91 15.67
CA ALA A 353 -11.65 -57.78 16.84
C ALA A 353 -12.59 -58.98 16.61
N SER A 354 -13.77 -58.73 16.01
CA SER A 354 -14.73 -59.77 15.65
C SER A 354 -14.15 -60.76 14.63
N SER A 355 -13.46 -60.27 13.60
CA SER A 355 -12.82 -61.14 12.60
C SER A 355 -11.70 -62.00 13.19
N ARG A 356 -10.92 -61.48 14.14
CA ARG A 356 -9.95 -62.28 14.90
C ARG A 356 -10.61 -63.39 15.72
N ALA A 357 -11.73 -63.08 16.39
CA ALA A 357 -12.48 -64.07 17.16
C ALA A 357 -13.07 -65.16 16.25
N ILE A 358 -13.62 -64.80 15.10
CA ILE A 358 -14.14 -65.74 14.09
C ILE A 358 -13.00 -66.65 13.60
N SER A 359 -11.82 -66.11 13.31
CA SER A 359 -10.68 -66.91 12.87
C SER A 359 -10.19 -67.90 13.91
N ALA A 360 -10.16 -67.50 15.19
CA ALA A 360 -9.85 -68.43 16.28
C ALA A 360 -10.90 -69.56 16.40
N GLN A 361 -12.18 -69.23 16.19
CA GLN A 361 -13.27 -70.21 16.20
C GLN A 361 -13.16 -71.20 15.03
N ILE A 362 -12.77 -70.73 13.84
CA ILE A 362 -12.55 -71.55 12.64
C ILE A 362 -11.41 -72.54 12.85
N ASP A 363 -10.29 -72.11 13.44
CA ASP A 363 -9.16 -72.98 13.75
C ASP A 363 -9.58 -74.09 14.74
N ASN A 364 -10.36 -73.74 15.76
CA ASN A 364 -10.91 -74.71 16.71
C ASN A 364 -11.89 -75.70 16.05
N SER A 365 -12.80 -75.22 15.20
CA SER A 365 -13.72 -76.08 14.43
C SER A 365 -12.97 -77.02 13.49
N SER A 366 -11.91 -76.56 12.84
CA SER A 366 -11.06 -77.37 11.96
C SER A 366 -10.37 -78.50 12.75
N LYS A 367 -9.81 -78.19 13.93
CA LYS A 367 -9.22 -79.19 14.83
C LYS A 367 -10.24 -80.21 15.32
N LEU A 368 -11.45 -79.78 15.65
CA LEU A 368 -12.52 -80.68 16.09
C LEU A 368 -12.99 -81.59 14.95
N ALA A 369 -13.16 -81.05 13.74
CA ALA A 369 -13.52 -81.83 12.56
C ALA A 369 -12.44 -82.86 12.20
N ALA A 370 -11.16 -82.51 12.29
CA ALA A 370 -10.05 -83.43 12.10
C ALA A 370 -10.08 -84.57 13.15
N GLY A 371 -10.21 -84.25 14.43
CA GLY A 371 -10.31 -85.26 15.49
C GLY A 371 -11.55 -86.17 15.34
N ALA A 372 -12.68 -85.61 14.92
CA ALA A 372 -13.90 -86.39 14.65
C ALA A 372 -13.72 -87.33 13.45
N ARG A 373 -13.00 -86.89 12.41
CA ARG A 373 -12.66 -87.71 11.24
C ARG A 373 -11.81 -88.91 11.65
N ASP A 374 -10.75 -88.68 12.42
CA ASP A 374 -9.88 -89.73 12.95
C ASP A 374 -10.69 -90.74 13.80
N GLY A 375 -11.60 -90.24 14.64
CA GLY A 375 -12.50 -91.07 15.44
C GLY A 375 -13.46 -91.92 14.60
N ALA A 376 -14.03 -91.35 13.53
CA ALA A 376 -14.88 -92.08 12.60
C ALA A 376 -14.11 -93.17 11.83
N GLU A 377 -12.86 -92.90 11.43
CA GLU A 377 -11.99 -93.90 10.79
C GLU A 377 -11.62 -95.05 11.73
N VAL A 378 -11.34 -94.77 13.01
CA VAL A 378 -11.13 -95.80 14.03
C VAL A 378 -12.39 -96.64 14.21
N ALA A 379 -13.55 -96.00 14.38
CA ALA A 379 -14.83 -96.70 14.55
C ALA A 379 -15.15 -97.59 13.34
N ASN A 380 -14.91 -97.10 12.12
CA ASN A 380 -15.12 -97.88 10.90
C ASN A 380 -14.24 -99.14 10.86
N ARG A 381 -12.98 -99.05 11.27
CA ARG A 381 -12.07 -100.20 11.38
C ARG A 381 -12.54 -101.24 12.39
N GLU A 382 -12.93 -100.81 13.59
CA GLU A 382 -13.42 -101.72 14.64
C GLU A 382 -14.71 -102.43 14.23
N VAL A 383 -15.66 -101.69 13.63
CA VAL A 383 -16.93 -102.25 13.14
C VAL A 383 -16.69 -103.23 11.99
N THR A 384 -15.75 -102.92 11.08
CA THR A 384 -15.37 -103.85 9.99
C THR A 384 -14.74 -105.13 10.54
N GLY A 385 -13.84 -105.03 11.53
CA GLY A 385 -13.26 -106.19 12.21
C GLY A 385 -14.30 -107.06 12.94
N LEU A 386 -15.34 -106.43 13.52
CA LEU A 386 -16.46 -107.15 14.11
C LEU A 386 -17.27 -107.92 13.04
N ALA A 387 -17.48 -107.34 11.86
CA ALA A 387 -18.17 -108.01 10.75
C ALA A 387 -17.39 -109.25 10.28
N GLU A 388 -16.08 -109.14 10.16
CA GLU A 388 -15.18 -110.26 9.80
C GLU A 388 -15.21 -111.37 10.85
N THR A 389 -15.22 -111.00 12.14
CA THR A 389 -15.32 -111.94 13.25
C THR A 389 -16.67 -112.67 13.26
N ALA A 390 -17.77 -111.93 13.06
CA ALA A 390 -19.12 -112.50 12.98
C ALA A 390 -19.25 -113.46 11.78
N SER A 391 -18.68 -113.11 10.63
CA SER A 391 -18.62 -114.00 9.46
C SER A 391 -17.82 -115.27 9.74
N SER A 392 -16.69 -115.16 10.43
CA SER A 392 -15.87 -116.31 10.85
C SER A 392 -16.62 -117.24 11.80
N ILE A 393 -17.41 -116.69 12.74
CA ILE A 393 -18.30 -117.47 13.60
C ILE A 393 -19.33 -118.23 12.76
N GLY A 394 -19.97 -117.57 11.79
CA GLY A 394 -20.92 -118.22 10.87
C GLY A 394 -20.31 -119.44 10.16
N ASN A 395 -19.06 -119.34 9.70
CA ASN A 395 -18.34 -120.45 9.07
C ASN A 395 -18.11 -121.62 10.05
N VAL A 396 -17.72 -121.34 11.30
CA VAL A 396 -17.51 -122.37 12.34
C VAL A 396 -18.84 -123.03 12.72
N VAL A 397 -19.90 -122.25 12.88
CA VAL A 397 -21.25 -122.71 13.21
C VAL A 397 -21.79 -123.64 12.11
N GLY A 398 -21.59 -123.29 10.84
CA GLY A 398 -21.94 -124.15 9.71
C GLY A 398 -21.21 -125.50 9.72
N MET A 399 -19.92 -125.50 10.07
CA MET A 399 -19.13 -126.74 10.23
C MET A 399 -19.67 -127.61 11.38
N ILE A 400 -20.03 -127.01 12.53
CA ILE A 400 -20.61 -127.75 13.66
C ILE A 400 -21.98 -128.32 13.30
N GLN A 401 -22.80 -127.58 12.53
CA GLN A 401 -24.09 -128.09 12.04
C GLN A 401 -23.91 -129.35 11.20
N GLU A 402 -22.90 -129.37 10.33
CA GLU A 402 -22.57 -130.55 9.52
C GLU A 402 -22.13 -131.74 10.39
N ILE A 403 -21.30 -131.49 11.41
CA ILE A 403 -20.86 -132.52 12.36
C ILE A 403 -22.06 -133.08 13.14
N ALA A 404 -22.96 -132.22 13.64
CA ALA A 404 -24.15 -132.63 14.37
C ALA A 404 -25.08 -133.47 13.49
N ALA A 405 -25.29 -133.09 12.23
CA ALA A 405 -26.07 -133.86 11.26
C ALA A 405 -25.46 -135.24 10.96
N ARG A 406 -24.15 -135.31 10.77
CA ARG A 406 -23.43 -136.59 10.61
C ARG A 406 -23.52 -137.45 11.87
N THR A 407 -23.42 -136.85 13.06
CA THR A 407 -23.52 -137.54 14.35
C THR A 407 -24.93 -138.09 14.56
N ARG A 408 -25.97 -137.34 14.21
CA ARG A 408 -27.37 -137.79 14.24
C ARG A 408 -27.62 -138.96 13.29
N MET A 409 -27.02 -138.93 12.10
CA MET A 409 -27.07 -140.04 11.14
C MET A 409 -26.33 -141.30 11.64
N LEU A 410 -25.14 -141.13 12.23
CA LEU A 410 -24.40 -142.23 12.86
C LEU A 410 -25.18 -142.86 14.02
N ALA A 411 -25.76 -142.02 14.88
CA ALA A 411 -26.59 -142.45 16.00
C ALA A 411 -27.86 -143.17 15.51
N LEU A 412 -28.50 -142.67 14.45
CA LEU A 412 -29.66 -143.33 13.82
C LEU A 412 -29.29 -144.73 13.28
N ASN A 413 -28.15 -144.85 12.59
CA ASN A 413 -27.65 -146.14 12.10
C ASN A 413 -27.37 -147.10 13.26
N ALA A 414 -26.81 -146.59 14.36
CA ALA A 414 -26.57 -147.37 15.58
C ALA A 414 -27.86 -147.82 16.28
N THR A 415 -28.89 -146.96 16.35
CA THR A 415 -30.22 -147.32 16.88
C THR A 415 -30.86 -148.45 16.03
N ILE A 416 -30.74 -148.38 14.70
CA ILE A 416 -31.25 -149.41 13.79
C ILE A 416 -30.55 -150.76 14.03
N GLU A 417 -29.21 -150.76 14.14
CA GLU A 417 -28.44 -151.99 14.35
C GLU A 417 -28.65 -152.57 15.77
N ALA A 418 -28.80 -151.70 16.78
CA ALA A 418 -29.16 -152.10 18.14
C ALA A 418 -30.56 -152.73 18.22
N ALA A 419 -31.54 -152.23 17.47
CA ALA A 419 -32.87 -152.85 17.34
C ALA A 419 -32.80 -154.22 16.63
N ARG A 420 -31.87 -154.38 15.68
CA ARG A 420 -31.64 -155.61 14.93
C ARG A 420 -31.03 -156.74 15.77
N ALA A 421 -30.25 -156.39 16.80
CA ALA A 421 -29.61 -157.32 17.75
C ALA A 421 -30.57 -157.87 18.85
N GLY A 422 -31.84 -157.45 18.89
CA GLY A 422 -32.84 -157.98 19.83
C GLY A 422 -32.54 -157.66 21.30
N GLU A 423 -32.85 -158.58 22.23
CA GLU A 423 -32.67 -158.39 23.68
C GLU A 423 -31.23 -158.03 24.09
N MET A 424 -30.21 -158.47 23.32
CA MET A 424 -28.79 -158.18 23.60
C MET A 424 -28.38 -156.74 23.25
N GLY A 425 -29.19 -156.02 22.45
CA GLY A 425 -28.91 -154.67 21.96
C GLY A 425 -29.52 -153.52 22.79
N LYS A 426 -30.34 -153.83 23.81
CA LYS A 426 -31.09 -152.80 24.57
C LYS A 426 -30.22 -151.71 25.18
N GLY A 427 -29.07 -152.06 25.78
CA GLY A 427 -28.15 -151.07 26.36
C GLY A 427 -27.54 -150.12 25.32
N PHE A 428 -27.23 -150.63 24.13
CA PHE A 428 -26.72 -149.81 23.01
C PHE A 428 -27.80 -148.93 22.39
N ALA A 429 -29.05 -149.40 22.33
CA ALA A 429 -30.18 -148.61 21.81
C ALA A 429 -30.42 -147.34 22.65
N VAL A 430 -30.35 -147.45 23.99
CA VAL A 430 -30.50 -146.27 24.88
C VAL A 430 -29.39 -145.24 24.64
N VAL A 431 -28.14 -145.68 24.52
CA VAL A 431 -27.01 -144.77 24.25
C VAL A 431 -27.13 -144.13 22.86
N ALA A 432 -27.53 -144.90 21.85
CA ALA A 432 -27.72 -144.37 20.50
C ALA A 432 -28.86 -143.34 20.43
N ASP A 433 -29.98 -143.57 21.13
CA ASP A 433 -31.06 -142.59 21.23
C ASP A 433 -30.66 -141.34 22.02
N GLU A 434 -29.84 -141.47 23.08
CA GLU A 434 -29.30 -140.32 23.81
C GLU A 434 -28.35 -139.48 22.92
N VAL A 435 -27.44 -140.13 22.19
CA VAL A 435 -26.55 -139.44 21.23
C VAL A 435 -27.34 -138.77 20.11
N LYS A 436 -28.40 -139.43 19.61
CA LYS A 436 -29.31 -138.86 18.60
C LYS A 436 -30.06 -137.65 19.12
N SER A 437 -30.53 -137.70 20.37
CA SER A 437 -31.18 -136.58 21.05
C SER A 437 -30.22 -135.41 21.25
N LEU A 438 -29.01 -135.66 21.74
CA LEU A 438 -27.96 -134.66 21.93
C LEU A 438 -27.53 -134.00 20.61
N ALA A 439 -27.41 -134.79 19.52
CA ALA A 439 -27.10 -134.28 18.20
C ALA A 439 -28.21 -133.35 17.68
N ARG A 440 -29.49 -133.70 17.88
CA ARG A 440 -30.64 -132.83 17.55
C ARG A 440 -30.64 -131.55 18.38
N GLN A 441 -30.41 -131.65 19.69
CA GLN A 441 -30.30 -130.48 20.57
C GLN A 441 -29.14 -129.57 20.15
N THR A 442 -28.05 -130.14 19.64
CA THR A 442 -26.91 -129.40 19.07
C THR A 442 -27.29 -128.73 17.75
N GLU A 443 -28.00 -129.41 16.84
CA GLU A 443 -28.53 -128.81 15.60
C GLU A 443 -29.43 -127.60 15.91
N ASP A 444 -30.36 -127.74 16.86
CA ASP A 444 -31.28 -126.67 17.27
C ASP A 444 -30.53 -125.49 17.91
N GLY A 445 -29.56 -125.77 18.80
CA GLY A 445 -28.72 -124.73 19.41
C GLY A 445 -27.85 -123.98 18.40
N ILE A 446 -27.29 -124.69 17.42
CA ILE A 446 -26.48 -124.11 16.35
C ILE A 446 -27.32 -123.26 15.40
N ALA A 447 -28.56 -123.66 15.10
CA ALA A 447 -29.49 -122.82 14.32
C ALA A 447 -29.76 -121.47 15.01
N GLN A 448 -29.90 -121.46 16.33
CA GLN A 448 -30.05 -120.22 17.11
C GLN A 448 -28.77 -119.36 17.08
N VAL A 449 -27.59 -119.97 17.20
CA VAL A 449 -26.31 -119.24 17.09
C VAL A 449 -26.14 -118.65 15.69
N ASN A 450 -26.54 -119.38 14.64
CA ASN A 450 -26.46 -118.89 13.26
C ASN A 450 -27.37 -117.68 13.03
N ALA A 451 -28.61 -117.73 13.52
CA ALA A 451 -29.52 -116.59 13.50
C ALA A 451 -28.96 -115.38 14.25
N GLN A 452 -28.27 -115.59 15.38
CA GLN A 452 -27.60 -114.53 16.12
C GLN A 452 -26.41 -113.94 15.35
N ALA A 453 -25.60 -114.77 14.68
CA ALA A 453 -24.47 -114.32 13.86
C ALA A 453 -24.91 -113.52 12.63
N GLU A 454 -26.00 -113.94 11.97
CA GLU A 454 -26.64 -113.17 10.90
C GLU A 454 -27.17 -111.83 11.41
N GLY A 455 -27.81 -111.81 12.58
CA GLY A 455 -28.28 -110.59 13.25
C GLY A 455 -27.14 -109.61 13.57
N ILE A 456 -25.99 -110.12 14.06
CA ILE A 456 -24.79 -109.31 14.29
C ILE A 456 -24.24 -108.76 12.97
N THR A 457 -24.14 -109.59 11.92
CA THR A 457 -23.64 -109.18 10.60
C THR A 457 -24.51 -108.08 10.00
N GLN A 458 -25.84 -108.23 10.04
CA GLN A 458 -26.77 -107.22 9.55
C GLN A 458 -26.69 -105.92 10.36
N SER A 459 -26.57 -106.01 11.69
CA SER A 459 -26.43 -104.83 12.55
C SER A 459 -25.12 -104.11 12.31
N THR A 460 -24.04 -104.85 12.06
CA THR A 460 -22.71 -104.32 11.77
C THR A 460 -22.68 -103.62 10.40
N ALA A 461 -23.32 -104.19 9.38
CA ALA A 461 -23.47 -103.54 8.06
C ALA A 461 -24.23 -102.20 8.15
N LYS A 462 -25.29 -102.13 8.97
CA LYS A 462 -26.00 -100.87 9.24
C LYS A 462 -25.10 -99.87 9.97
N ALA A 463 -24.28 -100.33 10.92
CA ALA A 463 -23.34 -99.48 11.65
C ALA A 463 -22.26 -98.89 10.72
N VAL A 464 -21.70 -99.67 9.79
CA VAL A 464 -20.76 -99.17 8.77
C VAL A 464 -21.39 -98.04 7.95
N GLY A 465 -22.63 -98.23 7.46
CA GLY A 465 -23.33 -97.19 6.69
C GLY A 465 -23.60 -95.91 7.50
N LEU A 466 -23.89 -96.03 8.80
CA LEU A 466 -24.02 -94.87 9.69
C LEU A 466 -22.69 -94.15 9.91
N VAL A 467 -21.59 -94.89 10.09
CA VAL A 467 -20.25 -94.30 10.26
C VAL A 467 -19.80 -93.57 8.99
N ASP A 468 -20.05 -94.14 7.81
CA ASP A 468 -19.74 -93.48 6.53
C ASP A 468 -20.55 -92.19 6.33
N HIS A 469 -21.84 -92.20 6.70
CA HIS A 469 -22.67 -91.00 6.69
C HIS A 469 -22.13 -89.90 7.62
N VAL A 470 -21.70 -90.27 8.83
CA VAL A 470 -21.07 -89.34 9.78
C VAL A 470 -19.74 -88.80 9.22
N ALA A 471 -18.91 -89.65 8.60
CA ALA A 471 -17.66 -89.23 7.96
C ALA A 471 -17.90 -88.28 6.77
N GLY A 472 -19.00 -88.48 6.03
CA GLY A 472 -19.49 -87.53 5.01
C GLY A 472 -19.83 -86.16 5.62
N GLY A 473 -20.65 -86.15 6.68
CA GLY A 473 -21.01 -84.90 7.37
C GLY A 473 -19.81 -84.14 7.94
N ILE A 474 -18.78 -84.85 8.42
CA ILE A 474 -17.53 -84.22 8.90
C ILE A 474 -16.74 -83.58 7.75
N ARG A 475 -16.74 -84.18 6.55
CA ARG A 475 -16.12 -83.57 5.36
C ARG A 475 -16.84 -82.31 4.92
N ASP A 476 -18.16 -82.29 4.99
CA ASP A 476 -18.96 -81.10 4.68
C ASP A 476 -18.67 -79.96 5.69
N ILE A 477 -18.53 -80.29 6.98
CA ILE A 477 -18.14 -79.31 8.01
C ILE A 477 -16.76 -78.71 7.73
N ASP A 478 -15.78 -79.53 7.34
CA ASP A 478 -14.43 -79.07 6.99
C ASP A 478 -14.46 -78.12 5.78
N ALA A 479 -15.23 -78.45 4.74
CA ALA A 479 -15.40 -77.60 3.57
C ALA A 479 -16.05 -76.24 3.91
N VAL A 480 -17.12 -76.23 4.71
CA VAL A 480 -17.77 -74.99 5.16
C VAL A 480 -16.81 -74.15 6.00
N THR A 481 -16.02 -74.78 6.87
CA THR A 481 -15.05 -74.08 7.73
C THR A 481 -13.97 -73.37 6.90
N GLN A 482 -13.49 -73.99 5.82
CA GLN A 482 -12.54 -73.37 4.89
C GLN A 482 -13.16 -72.20 4.11
N GLU A 483 -14.43 -72.29 3.72
CA GLU A 483 -15.14 -71.20 3.06
C GLU A 483 -15.30 -69.97 3.98
N VAL A 484 -15.70 -70.19 5.23
CA VAL A 484 -15.80 -69.12 6.24
C VAL A 484 -14.40 -68.52 6.52
N ALA A 485 -13.34 -69.33 6.50
CA ALA A 485 -11.97 -68.83 6.67
C ALA A 485 -11.58 -67.84 5.58
N ARG A 486 -11.86 -68.17 4.31
CA ARG A 486 -11.60 -67.29 3.17
C ARG A 486 -12.42 -66.00 3.27
N ALA A 487 -13.72 -66.11 3.56
CA ALA A 487 -14.58 -64.94 3.71
C ALA A 487 -14.14 -64.03 4.87
N SER A 488 -13.69 -64.60 5.99
CA SER A 488 -13.16 -63.85 7.14
C SER A 488 -11.87 -63.08 6.79
N GLU A 489 -11.02 -63.65 5.93
CA GLU A 489 -9.79 -63.00 5.47
C GLU A 489 -10.08 -61.87 4.47
N GLU A 490 -11.00 -62.09 3.53
CA GLU A 490 -11.50 -61.05 2.63
C GLU A 490 -12.12 -59.88 3.42
N GLN A 491 -12.89 -60.17 4.47
CA GLN A 491 -13.45 -59.15 5.37
C GLN A 491 -12.37 -58.37 6.13
N ARG A 492 -11.27 -59.01 6.55
CA ARG A 492 -10.14 -58.28 7.17
C ARG A 492 -9.50 -57.30 6.21
N ALA A 493 -9.24 -57.73 4.97
CA ALA A 493 -8.67 -56.88 3.94
C ALA A 493 -9.56 -55.65 3.69
N ALA A 494 -10.87 -55.84 3.52
CA ALA A 494 -11.82 -54.75 3.34
C ALA A 494 -11.87 -53.81 4.57
N THR A 495 -11.80 -54.36 5.79
CA THR A 495 -11.77 -53.55 7.02
C THR A 495 -10.52 -52.70 7.12
N ALA A 496 -9.36 -53.22 6.69
CA ALA A 496 -8.11 -52.47 6.65
C ALA A 496 -8.16 -51.32 5.64
N GLU A 497 -8.78 -51.52 4.46
CA GLU A 497 -8.99 -50.46 3.48
C GLU A 497 -9.92 -49.35 3.99
N ILE A 498 -10.99 -49.71 4.72
CA ILE A 498 -11.89 -48.73 5.35
C ILE A 498 -11.14 -47.92 6.40
N MET A 499 -10.31 -48.57 7.22
CA MET A 499 -9.49 -47.89 8.23
C MET A 499 -8.49 -46.91 7.60
N GLN A 500 -7.85 -47.29 6.49
CA GLN A 500 -6.99 -46.40 5.72
C GLN A 500 -7.79 -45.19 5.19
N SER A 501 -8.95 -45.43 4.59
CA SER A 501 -9.83 -44.38 4.05
C SER A 501 -10.31 -43.43 5.15
N ALA A 502 -10.65 -43.94 6.32
CA ALA A 502 -11.00 -43.13 7.49
C ALA A 502 -9.81 -42.27 7.95
N GLY A 503 -8.60 -42.80 7.95
CA GLY A 503 -7.38 -42.05 8.25
C GLY A 503 -7.09 -40.92 7.24
N GLU A 504 -7.34 -41.16 5.95
CA GLU A 504 -7.25 -40.15 4.89
C GLU A 504 -8.31 -39.05 5.07
N ALA A 505 -9.56 -39.43 5.34
CA ALA A 505 -10.65 -38.50 5.63
C ALA A 505 -10.31 -37.64 6.86
N ALA A 506 -9.80 -38.22 7.95
CA ALA A 506 -9.37 -37.48 9.14
C ALA A 506 -8.31 -36.41 8.82
N ARG A 507 -7.32 -36.75 7.97
CA ARG A 507 -6.28 -35.80 7.54
C ARG A 507 -6.88 -34.67 6.70
N ALA A 508 -7.77 -35.00 5.76
CA ALA A 508 -8.47 -34.01 4.95
C ALA A 508 -9.31 -33.05 5.81
N THR A 509 -10.08 -33.58 6.76
CA THR A 509 -10.88 -32.79 7.70
C THR A 509 -10.02 -31.83 8.53
N ARG A 510 -8.85 -32.27 9.02
CA ARG A 510 -7.89 -31.39 9.71
C ARG A 510 -7.34 -30.29 8.80
N SER A 511 -6.97 -30.62 7.56
CA SER A 511 -6.51 -29.62 6.60
C SER A 511 -7.57 -28.57 6.28
N VAL A 512 -8.84 -28.96 6.17
CA VAL A 512 -9.95 -28.01 6.00
C VAL A 512 -10.09 -27.11 7.23
N ALA A 513 -9.95 -27.66 8.45
CA ALA A 513 -9.98 -26.87 9.69
C ALA A 513 -8.87 -25.80 9.71
N ASP A 514 -7.64 -26.17 9.35
CA ASP A 514 -6.49 -25.25 9.29
C ASP A 514 -6.71 -24.17 8.21
N ASN A 515 -7.28 -24.54 7.06
CA ASN A 515 -7.66 -23.58 6.01
C ASN A 515 -8.70 -22.58 6.50
N MET A 516 -9.71 -23.03 7.27
CA MET A 516 -10.72 -22.13 7.85
C MET A 516 -10.13 -21.21 8.91
N ALA A 517 -9.17 -21.67 9.71
CA ALA A 517 -8.47 -20.83 10.68
C ALA A 517 -7.69 -19.70 9.98
N ARG A 518 -6.98 -20.01 8.89
CA ARG A 518 -6.28 -19.01 8.06
C ARG A 518 -7.27 -18.03 7.41
N MET A 519 -8.34 -18.54 6.82
CA MET A 519 -9.38 -17.72 6.20
C MET A 519 -10.02 -16.74 7.18
N LEU A 520 -10.26 -17.15 8.43
CA LEU A 520 -10.77 -16.24 9.47
C LEU A 520 -9.80 -15.10 9.77
N GLY A 521 -8.49 -15.35 9.76
CA GLY A 521 -7.46 -14.32 9.88
C GLY A 521 -7.46 -13.35 8.69
N ASP A 522 -7.54 -13.87 7.46
CA ASP A 522 -7.58 -13.05 6.24
C ASP A 522 -8.84 -12.17 6.18
N VAL A 523 -9.97 -12.70 6.62
CA VAL A 523 -11.24 -11.98 6.73
C VAL A 523 -11.16 -10.84 7.75
N GLU A 524 -10.51 -11.06 8.90
CA GLU A 524 -10.27 -10.01 9.89
C GLU A 524 -9.38 -8.90 9.33
N SER A 525 -8.27 -9.26 8.67
CA SER A 525 -7.37 -8.31 8.01
C SER A 525 -8.08 -7.49 6.92
N THR A 526 -8.95 -8.14 6.12
CA THR A 526 -9.78 -7.48 5.12
C THR A 526 -10.73 -6.48 5.76
N GLY A 527 -11.38 -6.85 6.87
CA GLY A 527 -12.26 -5.96 7.63
C GLY A 527 -11.54 -4.72 8.17
N GLN A 528 -10.33 -4.89 8.72
CA GLN A 528 -9.49 -3.78 9.20
C GLN A 528 -9.05 -2.86 8.06
N THR A 529 -8.60 -3.44 6.94
CA THR A 529 -8.17 -2.68 5.76
C THR A 529 -9.33 -1.88 5.16
N ALA A 530 -10.52 -2.47 5.07
CA ALA A 530 -11.72 -1.76 4.65
C ALA A 530 -12.04 -0.58 5.58
N GLY A 531 -11.88 -0.75 6.90
CA GLY A 531 -12.01 0.35 7.87
C GLY A 531 -11.02 1.50 7.60
N GLN A 532 -9.74 1.17 7.42
CA GLN A 532 -8.70 2.16 7.12
C GLN A 532 -8.94 2.92 5.80
N VAL A 533 -9.35 2.21 4.75
CA VAL A 533 -9.70 2.83 3.45
C VAL A 533 -10.89 3.79 3.61
N ASN A 534 -11.91 3.38 4.37
CA ASN A 534 -13.06 4.23 4.65
C ASN A 534 -12.65 5.53 5.39
N ASP A 535 -11.83 5.41 6.43
CA ASP A 535 -11.36 6.56 7.21
C ASP A 535 -10.50 7.52 6.38
N LEU A 536 -9.60 6.97 5.55
CA LEU A 536 -8.78 7.75 4.63
C LEU A 536 -9.64 8.47 3.59
N SER A 537 -10.64 7.80 3.01
CA SER A 537 -11.57 8.42 2.06
C SER A 537 -12.34 9.57 2.68
N LEU A 538 -12.81 9.43 3.93
CA LEU A 538 -13.49 10.51 4.66
C LEU A 538 -12.56 11.72 4.89
N LEU A 539 -11.29 11.46 5.24
CA LEU A 539 -10.28 12.49 5.39
C LEU A 539 -10.03 13.23 4.07
N VAL A 540 -9.85 12.48 2.97
CA VAL A 540 -9.64 13.02 1.63
C VAL A 540 -10.84 13.88 1.20
N SER A 541 -12.08 13.40 1.38
CA SER A 541 -13.28 14.19 1.07
C SER A 541 -13.33 15.52 1.84
N ARG A 542 -12.99 15.50 3.13
CA ARG A 542 -12.94 16.71 3.96
C ARG A 542 -11.86 17.69 3.48
N ASP A 543 -10.67 17.18 3.19
CA ASP A 543 -9.52 18.00 2.80
C ASP A 543 -9.71 18.62 1.40
N ILE A 544 -10.36 17.89 0.48
CA ILE A 544 -10.78 18.39 -0.83
C ILE A 544 -11.78 19.54 -0.68
N ALA A 545 -12.79 19.38 0.17
CA ALA A 545 -13.76 20.46 0.44
C ALA A 545 -13.06 21.71 1.00
N ALA A 546 -12.12 21.52 1.93
CA ALA A 546 -11.34 22.62 2.50
C ALA A 546 -10.38 23.27 1.47
N LEU A 547 -9.83 22.49 0.53
CA LEU A 547 -9.00 22.99 -0.56
C LEU A 547 -9.83 23.82 -1.54
N GLN A 548 -11.00 23.32 -1.94
CA GLN A 548 -11.93 24.00 -2.83
C GLN A 548 -12.31 25.38 -2.29
N GLN A 549 -12.65 25.46 -1.01
CA GLN A 549 -13.00 26.73 -0.36
C GLN A 549 -11.82 27.73 -0.37
N ARG A 550 -10.60 27.26 -0.08
CA ARG A 550 -9.40 28.11 -0.08
C ARG A 550 -9.05 28.62 -1.47
N LEU A 551 -9.06 27.75 -2.48
CA LEU A 551 -8.77 28.12 -3.87
C LEU A 551 -9.82 29.10 -4.40
N TYR A 552 -11.09 28.90 -4.06
CA TYR A 552 -12.15 29.84 -4.41
C TYR A 552 -11.89 31.27 -3.91
N VAL A 553 -11.53 31.42 -2.62
CA VAL A 553 -11.20 32.73 -2.04
C VAL A 553 -9.99 33.35 -2.73
N ILE A 554 -8.95 32.56 -3.01
CA ILE A 554 -7.72 33.03 -3.65
C ILE A 554 -7.97 33.50 -5.08
N LEU A 555 -8.64 32.67 -5.90
CA LEU A 555 -8.91 32.98 -7.29
C LEU A 555 -9.75 34.26 -7.40
N ARG A 556 -10.81 34.39 -6.60
CA ARG A 556 -11.67 35.58 -6.62
C ARG A 556 -11.06 36.86 -6.05
N SER A 557 -10.05 36.75 -5.19
CA SER A 557 -9.35 37.91 -4.63
C SER A 557 -8.12 38.34 -5.46
N SER A 558 -7.69 37.52 -6.43
CA SER A 558 -6.59 37.83 -7.35
C SER A 558 -6.93 38.95 -8.35
N VAL A 559 -5.90 39.58 -8.92
CA VAL A 559 -6.06 40.64 -9.96
C VAL A 559 -6.82 40.11 -11.17
N GLY A 560 -6.54 38.88 -11.61
CA GLY A 560 -7.27 38.20 -12.70
C GLY A 560 -8.67 37.68 -12.30
N GLY A 561 -8.97 37.52 -11.01
CA GLY A 561 -10.33 37.19 -10.55
C GLY A 561 -11.20 38.41 -10.28
N ASN A 562 -10.60 39.59 -10.14
CA ASN A 562 -11.30 40.85 -9.95
C ASN A 562 -11.85 41.38 -11.28
N ARG A 563 -12.91 40.73 -11.78
CA ARG A 563 -13.61 41.02 -13.04
C ARG A 563 -14.41 42.35 -13.04
N ARG A 564 -14.10 43.29 -12.13
CA ARG A 564 -14.95 44.44 -11.83
C ARG A 564 -14.33 45.75 -12.36
N ASN A 565 -15.17 46.63 -12.92
CA ASN A 565 -14.77 47.89 -13.56
C ASN A 565 -14.85 49.12 -12.65
N THR A 566 -15.41 48.97 -11.44
CA THR A 566 -15.54 50.06 -10.45
C THR A 566 -14.73 49.75 -9.19
N PRO A 567 -13.99 50.75 -8.65
CA PRO A 567 -13.27 50.60 -7.40
C PRO A 567 -14.25 50.33 -6.25
N ARG A 568 -13.77 49.59 -5.26
CA ARG A 568 -14.54 49.21 -4.07
C ARG A 568 -13.89 49.69 -2.82
N ARG A 569 -14.75 50.06 -1.88
CA ARG A 569 -14.33 50.52 -0.57
C ARG A 569 -15.06 49.71 0.47
N THR A 570 -14.30 49.20 1.44
CA THR A 570 -14.86 48.57 2.63
C THR A 570 -15.42 49.67 3.52
N ALA A 571 -16.68 49.55 3.93
CA ALA A 571 -17.31 50.61 4.71
C ALA A 571 -17.98 50.13 6.01
N ALA A 572 -18.34 48.85 6.14
CA ALA A 572 -19.04 48.34 7.32
C ALA A 572 -20.27 49.18 7.70
N ILE A 573 -21.06 49.59 6.69
CA ILE A 573 -22.30 50.33 6.87
C ILE A 573 -23.38 49.34 7.30
N ALA A 574 -24.19 49.68 8.30
CA ALA A 574 -25.31 48.83 8.68
C ALA A 574 -26.27 48.65 7.50
N PHE A 575 -26.59 47.40 7.21
CA PHE A 575 -27.33 46.97 6.04
C PHE A 575 -28.62 46.25 6.46
N ARG A 576 -29.71 46.57 5.77
CA ARG A 576 -30.96 45.81 5.84
C ARG A 576 -31.49 45.60 4.43
N GLY A 577 -31.78 44.35 4.07
CA GLY A 577 -32.31 44.03 2.75
C GLY A 577 -33.50 43.09 2.84
N THR A 578 -34.37 43.13 1.83
CA THR A 578 -35.51 42.21 1.71
C THR A 578 -35.52 41.63 0.30
N PHE A 579 -35.36 40.31 0.20
CA PHE A 579 -35.31 39.55 -1.06
C PHE A 579 -36.18 38.31 -0.93
N GLY A 580 -37.08 38.06 -1.89
CA GLY A 580 -37.95 36.88 -1.86
C GLY A 580 -38.81 36.76 -0.60
N GLY A 581 -39.19 37.88 0.03
CA GLY A 581 -39.95 37.92 1.29
C GLY A 581 -39.13 37.68 2.56
N GLN A 582 -37.83 37.39 2.45
CA GLN A 582 -36.92 37.22 3.59
C GLN A 582 -36.11 38.49 3.84
N THR A 583 -35.87 38.79 5.12
CA THR A 583 -35.07 39.95 5.54
C THR A 583 -33.68 39.51 5.97
N VAL A 584 -32.67 40.14 5.38
CA VAL A 584 -31.26 40.00 5.76
C VAL A 584 -30.78 41.27 6.44
N THR A 585 -30.04 41.11 7.52
CA THR A 585 -29.39 42.20 8.24
C THR A 585 -27.90 41.93 8.36
N GLY A 586 -27.11 42.97 8.57
CA GLY A 586 -25.68 42.83 8.77
C GLY A 586 -24.95 44.12 8.43
N PHE A 587 -23.73 43.97 7.92
CA PHE A 587 -22.90 45.10 7.55
C PHE A 587 -22.33 44.93 6.14
N THR A 588 -22.10 46.06 5.48
CA THR A 588 -21.46 46.05 4.17
C THR A 588 -19.99 45.64 4.29
N GLY A 589 -19.56 44.72 3.43
CA GLY A 589 -18.15 44.48 3.13
C GLY A 589 -17.72 45.44 2.03
N ASP A 590 -17.47 44.90 0.84
CA ASP A 590 -17.11 45.67 -0.35
C ASP A 590 -18.31 46.45 -0.89
N VAL A 591 -18.16 47.77 -1.07
CA VAL A 591 -19.20 48.66 -1.63
C VAL A 591 -18.69 49.34 -2.89
N SER A 592 -19.53 49.44 -3.93
CA SER A 592 -19.29 50.28 -5.10
C SER A 592 -20.60 50.90 -5.62
N PRO A 593 -20.53 51.86 -6.57
CA PRO A 593 -21.73 52.43 -7.22
C PRO A 593 -22.68 51.39 -7.85
N ALA A 594 -22.16 50.20 -8.19
CA ALA A 594 -22.93 49.15 -8.84
C ALA A 594 -23.61 48.18 -7.85
N GLY A 595 -23.22 48.18 -6.57
CA GLY A 595 -23.73 47.21 -5.62
C GLY A 595 -22.88 47.04 -4.35
N VAL A 596 -23.25 46.05 -3.56
CA VAL A 596 -22.64 45.79 -2.26
C VAL A 596 -22.53 44.30 -1.98
N MET A 597 -21.44 43.91 -1.33
CA MET A 597 -21.31 42.62 -0.66
C MET A 597 -21.70 42.80 0.80
N VAL A 598 -22.57 41.95 1.33
CA VAL A 598 -23.06 42.01 2.71
C VAL A 598 -22.52 40.82 3.49
N VAL A 599 -21.98 41.12 4.67
CA VAL A 599 -21.66 40.15 5.70
C VAL A 599 -22.87 40.11 6.63
N ALA A 600 -23.68 39.07 6.50
CA ALA A 600 -24.91 38.94 7.28
C ALA A 600 -24.62 38.65 8.76
N ASP A 601 -25.40 39.26 9.64
CA ASP A 601 -25.42 38.91 11.08
C ASP A 601 -26.49 37.86 11.40
N ASN A 602 -27.41 37.62 10.46
CA ASN A 602 -28.42 36.59 10.51
C ASN A 602 -28.16 35.51 9.45
N ASN A 603 -28.15 34.24 9.85
CA ASN A 603 -27.88 33.12 8.93
C ASN A 603 -29.13 32.78 8.11
N VAL A 604 -29.42 33.58 7.09
CA VAL A 604 -30.61 33.48 6.24
C VAL A 604 -30.23 33.00 4.84
N ALA A 605 -30.95 31.99 4.34
CA ALA A 605 -30.77 31.46 2.98
C ALA A 605 -31.71 32.20 2.01
N LEU A 606 -31.18 33.18 1.29
CA LEU A 606 -31.98 34.03 0.41
C LEU A 606 -32.17 33.38 -0.97
N GLN A 607 -33.34 33.58 -1.56
CA GLN A 607 -33.58 33.19 -2.96
C GLN A 607 -33.14 34.30 -3.93
N PRO A 608 -32.53 33.96 -5.08
CA PRO A 608 -32.21 34.92 -6.13
C PRO A 608 -33.46 35.68 -6.57
N GLY A 609 -33.34 37.00 -6.70
CA GLY A 609 -34.48 37.84 -7.08
C GLY A 609 -34.26 39.32 -6.82
N GLU A 610 -35.23 40.13 -7.27
CA GLU A 610 -35.27 41.55 -6.95
C GLU A 610 -35.81 41.79 -5.54
N GLY A 611 -35.38 42.90 -4.96
CA GLY A 611 -35.67 43.27 -3.59
C GLY A 611 -35.25 44.70 -3.32
N THR A 612 -35.12 45.01 -2.04
CA THR A 612 -34.64 46.33 -1.60
C THR A 612 -33.42 46.20 -0.71
N ALA A 613 -32.49 47.13 -0.84
CA ALA A 613 -31.28 47.25 -0.04
C ALA A 613 -31.26 48.62 0.65
N GLU A 614 -31.25 48.64 1.98
CA GLU A 614 -31.19 49.85 2.79
C GLU A 614 -29.83 49.93 3.48
N LEU A 615 -29.13 51.04 3.27
CA LEU A 615 -27.84 51.33 3.87
C LEU A 615 -28.00 52.52 4.83
N LYS A 616 -27.60 52.32 6.09
CA LYS A 616 -27.72 53.35 7.14
C LYS A 616 -26.98 54.63 6.75
N ASP A 617 -27.66 55.77 6.89
CA ASP A 617 -27.22 57.12 6.54
C ASP A 617 -26.88 57.32 5.05
N VAL A 618 -27.33 56.41 4.16
CA VAL A 618 -27.16 56.53 2.70
C VAL A 618 -28.53 56.61 2.03
N GLY A 619 -29.40 55.62 2.28
CA GLY A 619 -30.71 55.53 1.63
C GLY A 619 -31.11 54.11 1.25
N ARG A 620 -32.23 54.00 0.51
CA ARG A 620 -32.83 52.73 0.11
C ARG A 620 -32.77 52.57 -1.40
N PHE A 621 -32.09 51.51 -1.84
CA PHE A 621 -31.89 51.15 -3.24
C PHE A 621 -32.87 50.05 -3.64
N ARG A 622 -33.36 50.12 -4.89
CA ARG A 622 -33.87 48.93 -5.57
C ARG A 622 -32.68 48.04 -5.91
N ALA A 623 -32.77 46.75 -5.62
CA ALA A 623 -31.62 45.88 -5.71
C ALA A 623 -31.98 44.47 -6.17
N ARG A 624 -30.97 43.71 -6.60
CA ARG A 624 -31.08 42.31 -6.97
C ARG A 624 -30.05 41.49 -6.23
N LEU A 625 -30.48 40.36 -5.64
CA LEU A 625 -29.56 39.35 -5.13
C LEU A 625 -28.91 38.63 -6.32
N VAL A 626 -27.58 38.74 -6.43
CA VAL A 626 -26.81 38.14 -7.52
C VAL A 626 -26.30 36.75 -7.12
N ALA A 627 -25.75 36.64 -5.92
CA ALA A 627 -25.19 35.38 -5.41
C ALA A 627 -25.11 35.41 -3.88
N GLN A 628 -25.16 34.22 -3.28
CA GLN A 628 -24.78 34.00 -1.89
C GLN A 628 -23.68 32.93 -1.90
N ASP A 629 -22.47 33.31 -1.48
CA ASP A 629 -21.28 32.44 -1.52
C ASP A 629 -20.43 32.63 -0.25
N PRO A 630 -19.34 31.85 -0.04
CA PRO A 630 -18.53 31.95 1.18
C PRO A 630 -17.90 33.33 1.44
N LEU A 631 -17.89 34.25 0.46
CA LEU A 631 -17.41 35.62 0.67
C LEU A 631 -18.49 36.53 1.28
N GLY A 632 -19.77 36.20 1.07
CA GLY A 632 -20.91 36.97 1.55
C GLY A 632 -22.08 36.95 0.56
N ILE A 633 -23.02 37.87 0.80
CA ILE A 633 -24.22 38.04 -0.01
C ILE A 633 -23.96 39.18 -1.00
N HIS A 634 -23.93 38.88 -2.30
CA HIS A 634 -23.63 39.83 -3.36
C HIS A 634 -24.92 40.42 -3.92
N ILE A 635 -25.04 41.74 -3.84
CA ILE A 635 -26.24 42.49 -4.19
C ILE A 635 -25.87 43.54 -5.22
N GLN A 636 -26.65 43.63 -6.30
CA GLN A 636 -26.53 44.64 -7.34
C GLN A 636 -27.57 45.73 -7.12
N PHE A 637 -27.18 47.01 -7.25
CA PHE A 637 -28.14 48.12 -7.28
C PHE A 637 -28.75 48.23 -8.67
N LEU A 638 -30.08 48.40 -8.75
CA LEU A 638 -30.83 48.54 -9.99
C LEU A 638 -31.16 50.01 -10.19
N GLU A 639 -30.56 50.62 -11.22
CA GLU A 639 -30.81 52.02 -11.64
C GLU A 639 -30.71 53.04 -10.47
N PRO A 640 -29.57 53.11 -9.75
CA PRO A 640 -29.42 54.04 -8.63
C PRO A 640 -29.50 55.50 -9.10
N GLY A 641 -30.24 56.33 -8.37
CA GLY A 641 -30.35 57.76 -8.64
C GLY A 641 -29.06 58.53 -8.35
N GLN A 642 -28.89 59.72 -8.94
CA GLN A 642 -27.68 60.54 -8.69
C GLN A 642 -27.52 60.93 -7.23
N ASP A 643 -28.62 61.28 -6.54
CA ASP A 643 -28.59 61.65 -5.12
C ASP A 643 -28.18 60.46 -4.23
N GLU A 644 -28.62 59.25 -4.56
CA GLU A 644 -28.28 58.02 -3.83
C GLU A 644 -26.79 57.68 -4.01
N LEU A 645 -26.27 57.83 -5.23
CA LEU A 645 -24.84 57.64 -5.52
C LEU A 645 -23.97 58.69 -4.83
N ALA A 646 -24.42 59.96 -4.78
CA ALA A 646 -23.71 61.03 -4.07
C ALA A 646 -23.69 60.78 -2.56
N ALA A 647 -24.81 60.35 -1.96
CA ALA A 647 -24.89 59.97 -0.55
C ALA A 647 -23.99 58.76 -0.24
N LEU A 648 -23.94 57.78 -1.14
CA LEU A 648 -23.08 56.61 -1.01
C LEU A 648 -21.60 57.00 -1.02
N GLU A 649 -21.17 57.82 -1.99
CA GLU A 649 -19.77 58.26 -2.07
C GLU A 649 -19.38 59.10 -0.86
N ALA A 650 -20.24 60.03 -0.42
CA ALA A 650 -20.00 60.83 0.78
C ALA A 650 -19.84 59.96 2.03
N LYS A 651 -20.65 58.89 2.17
CA LYS A 651 -20.51 57.93 3.27
C LYS A 651 -19.22 57.13 3.17
N LEU A 652 -18.84 56.66 1.97
CA LEU A 652 -17.60 55.94 1.74
C LEU A 652 -16.36 56.80 2.08
N GLU A 653 -16.37 58.08 1.72
CA GLU A 653 -15.32 59.03 2.10
C GLU A 653 -15.25 59.27 3.60
N ALA A 654 -16.41 59.47 4.26
CA ALA A 654 -16.46 59.67 5.70
C ALA A 654 -15.90 58.46 6.45
N THR A 655 -16.29 57.24 6.05
CA THR A 655 -15.77 56.01 6.63
C THR A 655 -14.27 55.84 6.36
N GLY A 656 -13.79 56.17 5.15
CA GLY A 656 -12.36 56.13 4.86
C GLY A 656 -11.54 57.05 5.77
N ARG A 657 -12.06 58.26 6.06
CA ARG A 657 -11.44 59.19 7.02
C ARG A 657 -11.46 58.65 8.45
N GLU A 658 -12.49 57.91 8.82
CA GLU A 658 -12.60 57.26 10.13
C GLU A 658 -11.59 56.10 10.30
N ASP A 659 -11.30 55.37 9.21
CA ASP A 659 -10.35 54.25 9.22
C ASP A 659 -8.89 54.69 9.27
N GLU A 660 -8.57 55.87 8.72
CA GLU A 660 -7.18 56.35 8.54
C GLU A 660 -6.31 56.32 9.81
N PRO A 661 -6.78 56.74 11.01
CA PRO A 661 -6.00 56.64 12.24
C PRO A 661 -5.67 55.20 12.63
N TYR A 662 -6.59 54.27 12.40
CA TYR A 662 -6.38 52.85 12.71
C TYR A 662 -5.50 52.15 11.69
N MET A 663 -5.56 52.56 10.42
CA MET A 663 -4.61 52.12 9.39
C MET A 663 -3.19 52.52 9.76
N LYS A 664 -2.97 53.78 10.15
CA LYS A 664 -1.67 54.25 10.64
C LYS A 664 -1.20 53.45 11.86
N LEU A 665 -2.08 53.21 12.83
CA LEU A 665 -1.76 52.40 14.00
C LEU A 665 -1.38 50.96 13.63
N ALA A 666 -2.10 50.32 12.70
CA ALA A 666 -1.76 48.98 12.23
C ALA A 666 -0.42 48.95 11.49
N ASP A 667 -0.14 49.94 10.64
CA ASP A 667 1.12 50.09 9.91
C ASP A 667 2.31 50.33 10.87
N GLU A 668 2.12 51.13 11.92
CA GLU A 668 3.12 51.34 12.97
C GLU A 668 3.47 50.02 13.69
N VAL A 669 2.47 49.23 14.07
CA VAL A 669 2.68 47.93 14.72
C VAL A 669 3.35 46.95 13.75
N ALA A 670 2.94 46.93 12.48
CA ALA A 670 3.53 46.06 11.47
C ALA A 670 4.97 46.43 11.14
N GLY A 671 5.30 47.72 11.10
CA GLY A 671 6.66 48.22 10.95
C GLY A 671 7.56 47.81 12.13
N ALA A 672 7.04 47.93 13.36
CA ALA A 672 7.76 47.48 14.56
C ALA A 672 7.96 45.96 14.58
N ALA A 673 6.95 45.18 14.18
CA ALA A 673 7.05 43.73 14.08
C ALA A 673 8.06 43.30 13.00
N SER A 674 8.06 43.98 11.85
CA SER A 674 9.02 43.75 10.76
C SER A 674 10.46 43.99 11.23
N ALA A 675 10.69 45.12 11.92
CA ALA A 675 12.00 45.45 12.49
C ALA A 675 12.48 44.42 13.52
N ALA A 676 11.58 43.91 14.36
CA ALA A 676 11.89 42.88 15.36
C ALA A 676 12.27 41.53 14.72
N LEU A 677 11.56 41.11 13.65
CA LEU A 677 11.92 39.91 12.91
C LEU A 677 13.26 40.06 12.16
N ASP A 678 13.47 41.21 11.53
CA ASP A 678 14.74 41.52 10.86
C ASP A 678 15.93 41.53 11.84
N GLN A 679 15.71 42.02 13.06
CA GLN A 679 16.70 41.96 14.12
C GLN A 679 16.99 40.51 14.53
N ALA A 680 15.95 39.70 14.75
CA ALA A 680 16.12 38.28 15.10
C ALA A 680 16.88 37.49 14.02
N LEU A 681 16.67 37.81 12.73
CA LEU A 681 17.44 37.24 11.62
C LEU A 681 18.91 37.68 11.65
N ARG A 682 19.16 38.98 11.88
CA ARG A 682 20.54 39.52 11.98
C ARG A 682 21.31 38.92 13.16
N GLU A 683 20.64 38.73 14.29
CA GLU A 683 21.21 38.13 15.51
C GLU A 683 21.29 36.60 15.45
N ARG A 684 20.80 35.98 14.37
CA ARG A 684 20.71 34.52 14.21
C ARG A 684 19.90 33.82 15.31
N ALA A 685 18.95 34.53 15.92
CA ALA A 685 18.00 33.96 16.87
C ALA A 685 17.01 33.00 16.19
N ILE A 686 16.84 33.12 14.87
CA ILE A 686 16.13 32.19 14.00
C ILE A 686 16.77 32.22 12.61
N THR A 687 16.76 31.09 11.90
CA THR A 687 17.17 31.03 10.49
C THR A 687 16.04 31.52 9.58
N PRO A 688 16.32 32.09 8.39
CA PRO A 688 15.29 32.40 7.41
C PRO A 688 14.35 31.22 7.12
N GLU A 689 14.88 30.00 7.03
CA GLU A 689 14.09 28.80 6.74
C GLU A 689 13.05 28.55 7.84
N ALA A 690 13.49 28.51 9.10
CA ALA A 690 12.60 28.35 10.26
C ALA A 690 11.60 29.51 10.45
N LEU A 691 11.96 30.74 10.09
CA LEU A 691 11.05 31.89 10.20
C LEU A 691 9.90 31.80 9.18
N PHE A 692 10.19 31.32 7.96
CA PHE A 692 9.23 31.20 6.87
C PHE A 692 8.59 29.81 6.76
N ASP A 693 8.86 28.94 7.74
CA ASP A 693 8.31 27.60 7.83
C ASP A 693 6.78 27.63 8.01
N VAL A 694 6.12 26.74 7.27
CA VAL A 694 4.65 26.59 7.24
C VAL A 694 4.22 25.14 7.54
N ASP A 695 5.14 24.32 8.04
CA ASP A 695 4.82 23.00 8.57
C ASP A 695 4.37 23.16 10.04
N TYR A 696 3.09 22.91 10.28
CA TYR A 696 2.46 23.13 11.58
C TYR A 696 2.27 21.79 12.32
N GLU A 697 2.88 21.66 13.49
CA GLU A 697 2.78 20.48 14.34
C GLU A 697 1.55 20.57 15.28
N PRO A 698 0.62 19.61 15.25
CA PRO A 698 -0.54 19.59 16.14
C PRO A 698 -0.17 19.52 17.63
N ILE A 699 -0.83 20.33 18.46
CA ILE A 699 -0.74 20.23 19.92
C ILE A 699 -1.79 19.22 20.40
N ALA A 700 -1.32 18.05 20.85
CA ALA A 700 -2.18 16.98 21.31
C ALA A 700 -3.12 17.43 22.45
N GLY A 701 -4.37 16.97 22.42
CA GLY A 701 -5.37 17.25 23.46
C GLY A 701 -6.04 18.63 23.39
N THR A 702 -5.77 19.42 22.34
CA THR A 702 -6.42 20.72 22.14
C THR A 702 -7.70 20.61 21.31
N ASP A 703 -8.73 21.34 21.71
CA ASP A 703 -10.02 21.43 21.02
C ASP A 703 -10.65 22.85 21.20
N PRO A 704 -10.74 23.68 20.13
CA PRO A 704 -10.30 23.41 18.77
C PRO A 704 -8.78 23.21 18.66
N LEU A 705 -8.36 22.44 17.67
CA LEU A 705 -6.95 22.11 17.46
C LEU A 705 -6.04 23.35 17.41
N GLN A 706 -5.03 23.39 18.28
CA GLN A 706 -3.90 24.31 18.20
C GLN A 706 -2.69 23.61 17.58
N VAL A 707 -1.80 24.38 16.97
CA VAL A 707 -0.61 23.90 16.27
C VAL A 707 0.61 24.78 16.59
N MET A 708 1.82 24.27 16.36
CA MET A 708 3.08 25.00 16.51
C MET A 708 3.83 25.04 15.18
N ALA A 709 4.35 26.21 14.79
CA ALA A 709 5.39 26.34 13.78
C ALA A 709 6.76 26.60 14.44
N ARG A 710 7.85 26.43 13.70
CA ARG A 710 9.21 26.69 14.20
C ARG A 710 9.45 28.14 14.66
N HIS A 711 8.66 29.08 14.16
CA HIS A 711 8.74 30.49 14.54
C HIS A 711 7.83 30.87 15.73
N THR A 712 6.95 29.97 16.23
CA THR A 712 5.95 30.32 17.25
C THR A 712 6.57 30.91 18.50
N GLU A 713 7.56 30.24 19.09
CA GLU A 713 8.16 30.66 20.36
C GLU A 713 8.84 32.03 20.25
N LEU A 714 9.51 32.29 19.11
CA LEU A 714 10.11 33.58 18.83
C LEU A 714 9.03 34.67 18.77
N VAL A 715 7.98 34.42 18.00
CA VAL A 715 6.89 35.38 17.77
C VAL A 715 6.12 35.66 19.06
N GLU A 716 5.80 34.65 19.86
CA GLU A 716 5.15 34.81 21.17
C GLU A 716 6.03 35.54 22.18
N ARG A 717 7.36 35.55 22.01
CA ARG A 717 8.25 36.38 22.82
C ARG A 717 8.30 37.82 22.32
N LEU A 718 8.39 38.03 21.01
CA LEU A 718 8.65 39.36 20.42
C LEU A 718 7.39 40.23 20.31
N PHE A 719 6.22 39.65 20.01
CA PHE A 719 5.07 40.42 19.54
C PHE A 719 4.08 40.88 20.61
N PRO A 720 3.89 40.21 21.78
CA PRO A 720 2.97 40.71 22.80
C PRO A 720 3.21 42.18 23.24
N PRO A 721 4.47 42.66 23.39
CA PRO A 721 4.73 44.07 23.66
C PRO A 721 4.27 45.04 22.57
N LEU A 722 4.11 44.56 21.32
CA LEU A 722 3.70 45.35 20.16
C LEU A 722 2.19 45.33 19.95
N ILE A 723 1.53 44.20 20.20
CA ILE A 723 0.09 44.01 19.92
C ILE A 723 -0.84 44.31 21.10
N GLU A 724 -0.34 44.41 22.34
CA GLU A 724 -1.15 44.83 23.49
C GLU A 724 -1.46 46.34 23.53
N PRO A 725 -0.48 47.25 23.33
CA PRO A 725 -0.71 48.69 23.44
C PRO A 725 -1.85 49.25 22.58
N PRO A 726 -2.09 48.78 21.33
CA PRO A 726 -3.22 49.25 20.51
C PRO A 726 -4.58 49.13 21.20
N LEU A 727 -4.81 48.12 22.04
CA LEU A 727 -6.10 47.91 22.71
C LEU A 727 -6.46 49.02 23.70
N GLY A 728 -5.45 49.73 24.23
CA GLY A 728 -5.65 50.86 25.14
C GLY A 728 -5.90 52.19 24.43
N ARG A 729 -5.78 52.25 23.09
CA ARG A 729 -5.91 53.50 22.31
C ARG A 729 -7.36 53.89 22.05
N ASP A 730 -8.23 52.90 21.86
CA ASP A 730 -9.66 53.10 21.59
C ASP A 730 -10.46 51.89 22.06
N ALA A 731 -11.57 52.13 22.75
CA ALA A 731 -12.45 51.07 23.27
C ALA A 731 -13.11 50.22 22.17
N ARG A 732 -13.13 50.70 20.92
CA ARG A 732 -13.60 49.94 19.76
C ARG A 732 -12.64 48.85 19.34
N ILE A 733 -11.35 48.93 19.66
CA ILE A 733 -10.36 47.92 19.29
C ILE A 733 -10.61 46.66 20.13
N VAL A 734 -11.06 45.60 19.47
CA VAL A 734 -11.41 44.32 20.10
C VAL A 734 -10.18 43.45 20.28
N PHE A 735 -9.33 43.39 19.25
CA PHE A 735 -8.08 42.66 19.30
C PHE A 735 -7.03 43.27 18.37
N CYS A 736 -5.78 42.97 18.69
CA CYS A 736 -4.65 43.08 17.78
C CYS A 736 -3.86 41.77 17.87
N CYS A 737 -3.60 41.14 16.74
CA CYS A 737 -2.87 39.87 16.66
C CYS A 737 -2.01 39.84 15.39
N VAL A 738 -1.20 38.79 15.28
CA VAL A 738 -0.33 38.61 14.13
C VAL A 738 -0.55 37.25 13.51
N ILE A 739 -0.63 37.23 12.18
CA ILE A 739 -0.78 36.02 11.40
C ILE A 739 0.31 35.88 10.36
N ASP A 740 0.62 34.64 9.98
CA ASP A 740 1.49 34.36 8.84
C ASP A 740 0.72 34.27 7.52
N ARG A 741 1.44 33.92 6.44
CA ARG A 741 0.89 33.76 5.08
C ARG A 741 -0.18 32.68 4.89
N LYS A 742 -0.35 31.76 5.83
CA LYS A 742 -1.38 30.71 5.78
C LYS A 742 -2.54 30.98 6.74
N GLY A 743 -2.53 32.11 7.45
CA GLY A 743 -3.55 32.47 8.43
C GLY A 743 -3.33 31.86 9.80
N TYR A 744 -2.13 31.39 10.11
CA TYR A 744 -1.76 30.91 11.45
C TYR A 744 -1.55 32.09 12.39
N ILE A 745 -2.34 32.17 13.48
CA ILE A 745 -2.17 33.21 14.51
C ILE A 745 -1.01 32.84 15.42
N ALA A 746 0.20 33.25 15.03
CA ALA A 746 1.42 32.98 15.79
C ALA A 746 1.46 33.71 17.13
N ALA A 747 0.87 34.91 17.23
CA ALA A 747 0.71 35.62 18.50
C ALA A 747 -0.62 36.41 18.53
N HIS A 748 -1.29 36.38 19.68
CA HIS A 748 -2.55 37.08 19.90
C HIS A 748 -2.50 37.82 21.25
N ASN A 749 -3.23 38.94 21.37
CA ASN A 749 -3.38 39.62 22.66
C ASN A 749 -3.97 38.70 23.75
N LYS A 750 -3.57 38.93 25.00
CA LYS A 750 -3.80 38.10 26.20
C LYS A 750 -5.23 37.64 26.38
N LYS A 751 -6.21 38.52 26.11
CA LYS A 751 -7.64 38.21 26.25
C LYS A 751 -8.07 36.99 25.44
N TYR A 752 -7.42 36.74 24.30
CA TYR A 752 -7.75 35.64 23.39
C TYR A 752 -6.62 34.61 23.26
N SER A 753 -5.66 34.63 24.19
CA SER A 753 -4.56 33.68 24.31
C SER A 753 -4.66 32.88 25.62
N LEU A 754 -5.88 32.72 26.15
CA LEU A 754 -6.06 31.97 27.39
C LEU A 754 -5.81 30.47 27.14
N PRO A 755 -5.23 29.74 28.10
CA PRO A 755 -5.07 28.29 27.99
C PRO A 755 -6.42 27.61 27.73
N GLN A 756 -6.42 26.60 26.87
CA GLN A 756 -7.63 25.82 26.61
C GLN A 756 -8.06 25.04 27.85
N LYS A 757 -9.38 24.91 28.00
CA LYS A 757 -10.02 24.10 29.02
C LYS A 757 -10.47 22.77 28.41
N PRO A 758 -10.08 21.62 28.97
CA PRO A 758 -10.49 20.31 28.47
C PRO A 758 -12.02 20.18 28.41
N GLY A 759 -12.57 19.75 27.27
CA GLY A 759 -14.01 19.52 27.09
C GLY A 759 -14.89 20.77 26.93
N GLU A 760 -14.35 21.99 27.02
CA GLU A 760 -15.10 23.24 26.85
C GLU A 760 -14.88 23.88 25.47
N THR A 761 -15.20 23.17 24.38
CA THR A 761 -14.97 23.60 22.99
C THR A 761 -15.47 25.02 22.71
N LEU A 762 -16.70 25.35 23.13
CA LEU A 762 -17.29 26.68 22.89
C LEU A 762 -16.53 27.81 23.61
N TRP A 763 -16.04 27.54 24.83
CA TRP A 763 -15.24 28.51 25.58
C TRP A 763 -13.87 28.69 24.90
N ASN A 764 -13.23 27.59 24.50
CA ASN A 764 -11.95 27.59 23.80
C ASN A 764 -12.05 28.32 22.45
N MET A 765 -13.14 28.13 21.70
CA MET A 765 -13.40 28.84 20.44
C MET A 765 -13.39 30.37 20.59
N ALA A 766 -13.94 30.86 21.70
CA ALA A 766 -14.04 32.29 21.99
C ALA A 766 -12.76 32.90 22.60
N ASN A 767 -12.03 32.15 23.43
CA ASN A 767 -10.98 32.69 24.32
C ASN A 767 -9.55 32.16 24.06
N SER A 768 -9.39 31.08 23.28
CA SER A 768 -8.10 30.45 22.97
C SER A 768 -7.90 30.43 21.45
N ARG A 769 -7.54 31.58 20.89
CA ARG A 769 -7.45 31.83 19.44
C ARG A 769 -6.02 31.90 18.91
N ASN A 770 -5.03 32.02 19.79
CA ASN A 770 -3.63 31.87 19.41
C ASN A 770 -3.33 30.43 18.94
N ARG A 771 -2.24 30.26 18.20
CA ARG A 771 -1.74 28.97 17.72
C ARG A 771 -2.75 28.20 16.87
N ARG A 772 -3.63 28.91 16.15
CA ARG A 772 -4.69 28.32 15.32
C ARG A 772 -4.63 28.88 13.92
N ILE A 773 -5.02 28.07 12.96
CA ILE A 773 -5.08 28.44 11.55
C ILE A 773 -6.50 28.85 11.19
N TYR A 774 -6.64 30.04 10.61
CA TYR A 774 -7.91 30.58 10.15
C TYR A 774 -7.90 30.69 8.63
N THR A 775 -8.57 29.74 7.97
CA THR A 775 -8.68 29.64 6.51
C THR A 775 -9.96 30.24 5.96
N ASP A 776 -10.71 30.98 6.78
CA ASP A 776 -11.82 31.82 6.31
C ASP A 776 -11.29 32.96 5.42
N ARG A 777 -12.19 33.67 4.73
CA ARG A 777 -11.83 34.78 3.83
C ARG A 777 -10.91 35.78 4.53
N ALA A 778 -11.26 36.16 5.76
CA ALA A 778 -10.62 37.25 6.47
C ALA A 778 -9.17 36.90 6.81
N GLY A 779 -8.95 35.72 7.40
CA GLY A 779 -7.60 35.21 7.67
C GLY A 779 -6.76 34.97 6.41
N THR A 780 -7.38 34.46 5.35
CA THR A 780 -6.72 34.16 4.07
C THR A 780 -6.26 35.42 3.34
N MET A 781 -7.10 36.48 3.35
CA MET A 781 -6.76 37.77 2.73
C MET A 781 -5.73 38.53 3.55
N ALA A 782 -5.90 38.58 4.87
CA ALA A 782 -4.99 39.26 5.78
C ALA A 782 -3.55 38.71 5.67
N GLY A 783 -3.36 37.38 5.69
CA GLY A 783 -2.02 36.77 5.64
C GLY A 783 -1.28 37.04 4.33
N ARG A 784 -2.00 37.40 3.27
CA ARG A 784 -1.46 37.68 1.93
C ARG A 784 -1.53 39.15 1.52
N ALA A 785 -1.99 40.02 2.40
CA ALA A 785 -2.04 41.45 2.13
C ALA A 785 -0.62 41.97 1.88
N THR A 786 -0.38 42.61 0.73
CA THR A 786 0.90 43.26 0.39
C THR A 786 0.87 44.78 0.63
N ARG A 787 -0.32 45.29 0.95
CA ARG A 787 -0.62 46.65 1.37
C ARG A 787 -1.69 46.60 2.46
N THR A 788 -1.81 47.66 3.24
CA THR A 788 -2.81 47.77 4.29
C THR A 788 -4.21 47.54 3.71
N LEU A 789 -4.87 46.50 4.21
CA LEU A 789 -6.18 46.05 3.76
C LEU A 789 -7.21 46.37 4.84
N VAL A 790 -8.40 46.82 4.44
CA VAL A 790 -9.54 47.00 5.34
C VAL A 790 -10.64 46.04 4.90
N GLN A 791 -11.20 45.26 5.82
CA GLN A 791 -12.25 44.29 5.50
C GLN A 791 -13.28 44.16 6.63
N THR A 792 -14.53 43.89 6.24
CA THR A 792 -15.61 43.51 7.17
C THR A 792 -15.75 41.99 7.15
N TYR A 793 -15.86 41.36 8.32
CA TYR A 793 -16.05 39.90 8.39
C TYR A 793 -16.87 39.48 9.61
N ALA A 794 -17.48 38.30 9.54
CA ALA A 794 -18.21 37.68 10.63
C ALA A 794 -17.26 36.78 11.44
N ARG A 795 -16.93 37.17 12.66
CA ARG A 795 -16.13 36.37 13.58
C ARG A 795 -17.00 35.30 14.23
N ASP A 796 -16.65 34.03 14.00
CA ASP A 796 -17.24 32.89 14.70
C ASP A 796 -16.82 32.87 16.18
N MET A 797 -17.81 32.86 17.07
CA MET A 797 -17.66 32.77 18.52
C MET A 797 -17.97 31.37 19.07
N GLY A 798 -18.33 30.42 18.21
CA GLY A 798 -18.78 29.07 18.55
C GLY A 798 -20.30 28.99 18.75
N GLY A 799 -20.86 27.79 18.50
CA GLY A 799 -22.28 27.51 18.76
C GLY A 799 -23.25 28.29 17.87
N GLY A 800 -22.83 28.63 16.65
CA GLY A 800 -23.62 29.42 15.69
C GLY A 800 -23.70 30.91 16.00
N LYS A 801 -22.94 31.41 16.98
CA LYS A 801 -22.87 32.85 17.30
C LYS A 801 -21.77 33.53 16.48
N PHE A 802 -22.14 34.56 15.74
CA PHE A 802 -21.20 35.38 14.97
C PHE A 802 -21.22 36.82 15.46
N VAL A 803 -20.07 37.49 15.41
CA VAL A 803 -19.93 38.91 15.69
C VAL A 803 -19.29 39.56 14.48
N VAL A 804 -19.98 40.53 13.87
CA VAL A 804 -19.43 41.24 12.71
C VAL A 804 -18.44 42.30 13.20
N LEU A 805 -17.24 42.27 12.64
CA LEU A 805 -16.13 43.17 12.96
C LEU A 805 -15.61 43.80 11.67
N LYS A 806 -14.96 44.94 11.82
CA LYS A 806 -14.14 45.54 10.77
C LYS A 806 -12.68 45.41 11.17
N GLU A 807 -11.86 44.81 10.32
CA GLU A 807 -10.44 44.65 10.58
C GLU A 807 -9.58 45.35 9.55
N ILE A 808 -8.37 45.65 10.01
CA ILE A 808 -7.33 46.36 9.29
C ILE A 808 -6.08 45.49 9.37
N ASP A 809 -5.58 45.10 8.21
CA ASP A 809 -4.49 44.14 8.09
C ASP A 809 -3.28 44.81 7.44
N ALA A 810 -2.21 44.97 8.21
CA ALA A 810 -0.99 45.65 7.78
C ALA A 810 0.15 44.63 7.55
N PRO A 811 0.83 44.65 6.39
CA PRO A 811 1.82 43.64 6.02
C PRO A 811 3.08 43.70 6.88
N ILE A 812 3.57 42.53 7.28
CA ILE A 812 4.85 42.36 7.97
C ILE A 812 5.87 41.79 6.99
N GLN A 813 7.03 42.43 6.91
CA GLN A 813 8.16 41.96 6.12
C GLN A 813 9.31 41.50 7.02
N ALA A 814 10.04 40.47 6.58
CA ALA A 814 11.26 40.01 7.22
C ALA A 814 12.27 39.55 6.15
N GLY A 815 13.52 39.97 6.22
CA GLY A 815 14.56 39.66 5.24
C GLY A 815 14.18 40.09 3.81
N GLY A 816 13.44 41.19 3.65
CA GLY A 816 12.95 41.66 2.35
C GLY A 816 11.82 40.82 1.73
N ARG A 817 11.21 39.91 2.50
CA ARG A 817 10.12 39.01 2.05
C ARG A 817 8.88 39.22 2.91
N HIS A 818 7.70 39.09 2.30
CA HIS A 818 6.41 39.11 3.01
C HIS A 818 6.30 37.89 3.93
N TRP A 819 6.14 38.11 5.23
CA TRP A 819 6.04 37.06 6.24
C TRP A 819 4.60 36.81 6.71
N GLY A 820 3.80 37.87 6.80
CA GLY A 820 2.46 37.79 7.37
C GLY A 820 1.82 39.17 7.52
N ALA A 821 0.86 39.32 8.43
CA ALA A 821 0.22 40.60 8.69
C ALA A 821 -0.16 40.79 10.17
N VAL A 822 -0.11 42.04 10.63
CA VAL A 822 -0.81 42.47 11.84
C VAL A 822 -2.28 42.59 11.49
N ARG A 823 -3.17 42.05 12.34
CA ARG A 823 -4.61 42.22 12.25
C ARG A 823 -5.09 43.06 13.41
N LEU A 824 -5.75 44.17 13.13
CA LEU A 824 -6.37 45.04 14.13
C LEU A 824 -7.87 45.11 13.87
N ALA A 825 -8.68 44.61 14.79
CA ALA A 825 -10.13 44.54 14.61
C ALA A 825 -10.90 45.49 15.52
N LEU A 826 -11.88 46.15 14.92
CA LEU A 826 -12.78 47.12 15.49
C LEU A 826 -14.18 46.53 15.64
N LYS A 827 -14.82 46.83 16.77
CA LYS A 827 -16.24 46.56 16.99
C LYS A 827 -17.06 47.57 16.20
N LEU A 828 -18.08 47.08 15.50
CA LEU A 828 -19.07 47.91 14.83
C LEU A 828 -20.13 48.34 15.86
N SER A 829 -20.42 49.65 15.88
CA SER A 829 -21.31 50.31 16.84
C SER A 829 -22.77 50.32 16.42
#